data_AF-A0AAD4BN16-F1
#
_entry.id   AF-A0AAD4BN16-F1
#
_cell.length_a   1.000
_cell.length_b   1.000
_cell.length_c   1.000
_cell.angle_alpha   90.00
_cell.angle_beta   90.00
_cell.angle_gamma   90.00
#
_symmetry.space_group_name_H-M   'P 1'
#
loop_
_entity.id
_entity.type
_entity.pdbx_description
1 polymer ?
#
loop_
_entity_poly.entity_id
_entity_poly.type
_entity_poly.pdbx_seq_one_letter_code
_entity_poly.pdbx_strand_id
1 'polypeptide(L)'
;MTEWVCDFTQRRLSADGDAISDANCGSGMPTTQATRTPLLRQWAKAKLIHDSWKDALLSAVRFTLSRVEIYRVVCERLETIDRILDAVECFHEMMSELGGETLKLHDNDGHLAWALDFRQRSSEKLEHLGDKAVNAEQYNDAILRYSSALSIIPSSPQAILIKRSKARLATGAWKQALEDANQVITLDPSSPWGYEVKYVTLHKGGDYDNAIDAFEVMLTKMGESPHPDVQQQSDRYISPSSTRALIRKVVQRTLHRSPRVLINTATGRLHDRAEQASAFEALPIFNELVSSTTTRIDYVRIKREVRQYFQYVMLSHKWEDNEPLFQQVVHIAVYDLETSPTHDKLQIFCNIVRDAGFNWAWSDTCCIDKSDHFVLQEALVAMFRWYQGSAMAIVFLRGVRPSSPRGALAGSIWNTRAWTLQEYIAAKVIRFYTEDWTLYRDLDVPNHKESPEIISEMEQATGVSAQQLKELRPGLSSIWEKLRLASTRRTTWVEDAAYSLLGIFSAIGIPAIYGEGEASLGRLLANVLTRSGDASILAWTGDSSRFNSCLPARITVFNAATSHLPPSIPDSEMERIIIGLRAPSFDLDTALRLYDRLNELPTPRFAESRMTLPCITFQIPPFSVHRTGSGRVYRADTIPFGMVEIRTRQDISRMKSLCLVHPWLDALVEPEDERGGAFVEEDVVPPASPTSDDEETFDDEIDYEEIDDDSSSFAEPELASLSISTHTAPIDRETGARRLVARLRQPFGALLFTPASMRRRTMDYKRVAADSLITVRFQDNVSLANIVDNVRILDVL
;
A
#
# COMPACT_ATOMS: atom_id res chain seq x y z
N MET A 1 48.32 -57.24 -0.61
CA MET A 1 48.41 -56.83 -2.04
C MET A 1 49.33 -57.77 -2.82
N THR A 2 50.55 -58.06 -2.34
CA THR A 2 51.43 -59.14 -2.85
C THR A 2 50.82 -60.54 -2.76
N GLU A 3 50.02 -60.83 -1.73
CA GLU A 3 49.36 -62.13 -1.58
C GLU A 3 48.17 -62.33 -2.52
N TRP A 4 47.49 -61.24 -2.92
CA TRP A 4 46.27 -61.32 -3.72
C TRP A 4 46.54 -61.56 -5.21
N VAL A 5 47.62 -60.95 -5.73
CA VAL A 5 48.06 -61.17 -7.13
C VAL A 5 48.56 -62.61 -7.31
N CYS A 6 49.24 -63.19 -6.31
CA CYS A 6 49.61 -64.60 -6.33
C CYS A 6 48.39 -65.53 -6.35
N ASP A 7 47.38 -65.25 -5.50
CA ASP A 7 46.19 -66.09 -5.32
C ASP A 7 45.27 -66.06 -6.57
N PHE A 8 45.14 -64.90 -7.24
CA PHE A 8 44.38 -64.76 -8.48
C PHE A 8 45.03 -65.53 -9.65
N THR A 9 46.35 -65.48 -9.78
CA THR A 9 47.07 -66.26 -10.80
C THR A 9 47.03 -67.77 -10.55
N GLN A 10 47.00 -68.21 -9.29
CA GLN A 10 46.88 -69.64 -8.96
C GLN A 10 45.49 -70.21 -9.25
N ARG A 11 44.41 -69.47 -8.94
CA ARG A 11 43.02 -69.96 -9.14
C ARG A 11 42.60 -70.07 -10.60
N ARG A 12 43.18 -69.24 -11.48
CA ARG A 12 42.89 -69.27 -12.92
C ARG A 12 43.68 -70.36 -13.66
N LEU A 13 44.87 -70.73 -13.16
CA LEU A 13 45.65 -71.87 -13.67
C LEU A 13 45.09 -73.23 -13.24
N SER A 14 44.30 -73.31 -12.16
CA SER A 14 43.67 -74.56 -11.70
C SER A 14 42.33 -74.90 -12.35
N ALA A 15 41.73 -73.98 -13.12
CA ALA A 15 40.41 -74.17 -13.72
C ALA A 15 40.44 -74.83 -15.11
N ASP A 16 41.60 -74.84 -15.80
CA ASP A 16 41.72 -75.22 -17.22
C ASP A 16 42.57 -76.50 -17.47
N GLY A 17 42.66 -77.45 -16.53
CA GLY A 17 43.54 -78.63 -16.67
C GLY A 17 42.90 -79.96 -16.31
N ASP A 18 42.36 -80.66 -17.31
CA ASP A 18 41.94 -82.05 -17.25
C ASP A 18 43.04 -83.02 -16.77
N ALA A 19 42.57 -84.07 -16.09
CA ALA A 19 43.38 -85.12 -15.49
C ALA A 19 44.15 -85.97 -16.51
N ILE A 20 45.40 -86.32 -16.17
CA ILE A 20 45.92 -87.70 -15.98
C ILE A 20 47.45 -87.63 -16.02
N SER A 21 48.04 -87.90 -14.87
CA SER A 21 49.45 -88.22 -14.67
C SER A 21 49.71 -89.69 -15.01
N ASP A 22 50.74 -89.98 -15.80
CA ASP A 22 51.56 -91.18 -15.57
C ASP A 22 52.94 -91.08 -16.25
N ALA A 23 53.92 -91.71 -15.58
CA ALA A 23 55.26 -92.08 -16.02
C ALA A 23 56.45 -91.11 -15.81
N ASN A 24 57.21 -91.51 -14.79
CA ASN A 24 58.58 -91.22 -14.37
C ASN A 24 59.70 -91.15 -15.45
N CYS A 25 60.76 -90.46 -15.02
CA CYS A 25 62.20 -90.66 -15.27
C CYS A 25 62.87 -90.06 -16.53
N GLY A 26 63.83 -89.14 -16.29
CA GLY A 26 65.23 -89.36 -16.68
C GLY A 26 65.84 -88.50 -17.80
N SER A 27 66.67 -87.53 -17.38
CA SER A 27 67.90 -87.00 -18.03
C SER A 27 67.86 -86.25 -19.38
N GLY A 28 68.38 -85.01 -19.37
CA GLY A 28 68.83 -84.24 -20.55
C GLY A 28 68.55 -82.74 -20.44
N MET A 29 69.58 -81.90 -20.24
CA MET A 29 69.51 -80.41 -20.22
C MET A 29 69.04 -79.81 -21.57
N PRO A 30 68.74 -78.49 -21.70
CA PRO A 30 68.46 -77.43 -20.70
C PRO A 30 67.24 -76.55 -21.04
N THR A 31 66.50 -76.00 -20.07
CA THR A 31 65.68 -74.78 -20.33
C THR A 31 65.46 -73.93 -19.07
N THR A 32 66.06 -72.74 -19.08
CA THR A 32 65.57 -71.46 -18.56
C THR A 32 64.33 -71.48 -17.64
N GLN A 33 64.54 -71.52 -16.32
CA GLN A 33 63.55 -71.01 -15.35
C GLN A 33 64.19 -70.89 -13.95
N ALA A 34 65.03 -69.87 -13.75
CA ALA A 34 65.58 -69.60 -12.41
C ALA A 34 66.03 -68.15 -12.22
N THR A 35 65.20 -67.16 -12.59
CA THR A 35 65.44 -65.74 -12.22
C THR A 35 64.16 -64.92 -11.97
N ARG A 36 62.98 -65.54 -11.89
CA ARG A 36 61.69 -64.81 -11.84
C ARG A 36 61.17 -64.41 -10.46
N THR A 37 61.74 -64.93 -9.37
CA THR A 37 61.17 -64.75 -8.03
C THR A 37 61.71 -63.56 -7.20
N PRO A 38 62.97 -63.07 -7.37
CA PRO A 38 63.46 -61.94 -6.56
C PRO A 38 62.97 -60.56 -7.04
N LEU A 39 62.68 -60.41 -8.35
CA LEU A 39 62.32 -59.11 -8.96
C LEU A 39 60.91 -58.65 -8.59
N LEU A 40 59.94 -59.58 -8.46
CA LEU A 40 58.56 -59.28 -8.03
C LEU A 40 58.47 -58.71 -6.61
N ARG A 41 59.35 -59.17 -5.70
CA ARG A 41 59.41 -58.69 -4.31
C ARG A 41 60.01 -57.29 -4.19
N GLN A 42 60.97 -56.93 -5.05
CA GLN A 42 61.50 -55.57 -5.13
C GLN A 42 60.53 -54.60 -5.82
N TRP A 43 59.77 -55.07 -6.81
CA TRP A 43 58.79 -54.27 -7.56
C TRP A 43 57.59 -53.82 -6.71
N ALA A 44 57.08 -54.71 -5.84
CA ALA A 44 55.99 -54.40 -4.92
C ALA A 44 56.36 -53.42 -3.79
N LYS A 45 57.66 -53.19 -3.55
CA LYS A 45 58.17 -52.33 -2.47
C LYS A 45 58.58 -50.94 -2.94
N ALA A 46 58.77 -50.71 -4.25
CA ALA A 46 59.57 -49.59 -4.73
C ALA A 46 58.83 -48.39 -5.33
N LYS A 47 57.54 -48.44 -5.74
CA LYS A 47 56.88 -47.25 -6.30
C LYS A 47 55.36 -47.39 -6.43
N LEU A 48 54.63 -47.21 -5.33
CA LEU A 48 53.17 -47.04 -5.36
C LEU A 48 52.72 -45.87 -4.47
N ILE A 49 53.57 -44.84 -4.42
CA ILE A 49 53.37 -43.62 -3.61
C ILE A 49 53.56 -42.35 -4.49
N HIS A 50 53.71 -42.45 -5.81
CA HIS A 50 53.88 -41.25 -6.66
C HIS A 50 52.96 -41.25 -7.90
N ASP A 51 51.96 -40.37 -7.84
CA ASP A 51 51.24 -39.53 -8.82
C ASP A 51 50.94 -39.94 -10.26
N SER A 52 51.31 -41.10 -10.79
CA SER A 52 50.71 -41.50 -12.07
C SER A 52 50.57 -43.01 -12.22
N TRP A 53 49.33 -43.46 -12.35
CA TRP A 53 49.01 -44.80 -12.83
C TRP A 53 49.57 -45.02 -14.26
N LYS A 54 49.91 -43.93 -14.98
CA LYS A 54 50.61 -43.92 -16.28
C LYS A 54 51.95 -44.64 -16.23
N ASP A 55 52.72 -44.49 -15.15
CA ASP A 55 54.01 -45.19 -14.97
C ASP A 55 53.82 -46.70 -14.67
N ALA A 56 52.73 -47.07 -14.02
CA ALA A 56 52.36 -48.48 -13.80
C ALA A 56 51.94 -49.17 -15.10
N LEU A 57 51.25 -48.44 -15.99
CA LEU A 57 50.83 -48.93 -17.30
C LEU A 57 52.02 -49.14 -18.25
N LEU A 58 52.98 -48.20 -18.29
CA LEU A 58 54.20 -48.30 -19.09
C LEU A 58 55.15 -49.44 -18.66
N SER A 59 55.10 -49.85 -17.39
CA SER A 59 55.97 -50.90 -16.85
C SER A 59 55.37 -52.31 -16.91
N ALA A 60 54.04 -52.44 -17.01
CA ALA A 60 53.33 -53.71 -17.13
C ALA A 60 53.33 -54.32 -18.55
N VAL A 61 53.70 -53.54 -19.58
CA VAL A 61 53.72 -53.95 -21.00
C VAL A 61 54.60 -55.17 -21.29
N ARG A 62 55.48 -55.60 -20.36
CA ARG A 62 56.51 -56.57 -20.73
C ARG A 62 56.13 -58.03 -20.78
N PHE A 63 55.17 -58.59 -20.02
CA PHE A 63 54.79 -60.00 -20.24
C PHE A 63 53.40 -60.33 -19.64
N THR A 64 52.54 -60.99 -20.44
CA THR A 64 51.37 -61.85 -20.11
C THR A 64 49.91 -61.33 -20.03
N LEU A 65 49.59 -60.03 -20.00
CA LEU A 65 48.19 -59.57 -20.06
C LEU A 65 47.89 -58.74 -21.32
N SER A 66 46.67 -58.81 -21.84
CA SER A 66 46.20 -57.89 -22.88
C SER A 66 46.13 -56.47 -22.30
N ARG A 67 46.35 -55.44 -23.13
CA ARG A 67 46.39 -54.05 -22.66
C ARG A 67 45.06 -53.62 -22.01
N VAL A 68 43.93 -54.15 -22.49
CA VAL A 68 42.58 -53.94 -21.92
C VAL A 68 42.48 -54.49 -20.49
N GLU A 69 43.07 -55.66 -20.25
CA GLU A 69 43.07 -56.31 -18.95
C GLU A 69 43.88 -55.54 -17.91
N ILE A 70 44.92 -54.82 -18.33
CA ILE A 70 45.70 -53.92 -17.46
C ILE A 70 44.84 -52.72 -17.03
N TYR A 71 44.19 -52.04 -17.97
CA TYR A 71 43.29 -50.92 -17.67
C TYR A 71 42.16 -51.34 -16.73
N ARG A 72 41.57 -52.52 -16.95
CA ARG A 72 40.55 -53.10 -16.08
C ARG A 72 41.03 -53.24 -14.63
N VAL A 73 42.16 -53.92 -14.41
CA VAL A 73 42.70 -54.16 -13.06
C VAL A 73 43.05 -52.84 -12.37
N VAL A 74 43.55 -51.84 -13.11
CA VAL A 74 43.84 -50.52 -12.56
C VAL A 74 42.55 -49.79 -12.16
N CYS A 75 41.53 -49.79 -13.00
CA CYS A 75 40.22 -49.19 -12.70
C CYS A 75 39.61 -49.81 -11.43
N GLU A 76 39.51 -51.13 -11.36
CA GLU A 76 38.97 -51.85 -10.19
C GLU A 76 39.78 -51.54 -8.92
N ARG A 77 41.11 -51.46 -9.04
CA ARG A 77 41.95 -51.12 -7.89
C ARG A 77 41.69 -49.70 -7.39
N LEU A 78 41.60 -48.73 -8.30
CA LEU A 78 41.30 -47.33 -7.98
C LEU A 78 39.92 -47.20 -7.31
N GLU A 79 38.92 -47.96 -7.76
CA GLU A 79 37.61 -48.03 -7.08
C GLU A 79 37.70 -48.55 -5.63
N THR A 80 38.51 -49.61 -5.39
CA THR A 80 38.66 -50.20 -4.03
C THR A 80 39.35 -49.29 -3.02
N ILE A 81 40.17 -48.33 -3.48
CA ILE A 81 40.85 -47.36 -2.61
C ILE A 81 40.15 -45.99 -2.59
N ASP A 82 38.89 -45.96 -3.05
CA ASP A 82 38.01 -44.77 -3.08
C ASP A 82 38.52 -43.61 -3.97
N ARG A 83 39.38 -43.90 -4.93
CA ARG A 83 39.91 -42.95 -5.91
C ARG A 83 39.11 -43.00 -7.22
N ILE A 84 37.80 -42.76 -7.11
CA ILE A 84 36.85 -42.96 -8.21
C ILE A 84 37.09 -42.01 -9.40
N LEU A 85 37.55 -40.78 -9.16
CA LEU A 85 37.85 -39.82 -10.23
C LEU A 85 39.04 -40.30 -11.07
N ASP A 86 40.10 -40.81 -10.42
CA ASP A 86 41.25 -41.41 -11.10
C ASP A 86 40.84 -42.69 -11.87
N ALA A 87 39.91 -43.47 -11.32
CA ALA A 87 39.38 -44.65 -12.00
C ALA A 87 38.66 -44.29 -13.30
N VAL A 88 37.86 -43.23 -13.30
CA VAL A 88 37.18 -42.72 -14.51
C VAL A 88 38.17 -42.16 -15.53
N GLU A 89 39.19 -41.42 -15.10
CA GLU A 89 40.26 -40.94 -16.00
C GLU A 89 40.97 -42.12 -16.68
N CYS A 90 41.34 -43.15 -15.92
CA CYS A 90 41.92 -44.39 -16.42
C CYS A 90 41.00 -45.08 -17.44
N PHE A 91 39.70 -45.11 -17.17
CA PHE A 91 38.69 -45.66 -18.07
C PHE A 91 38.57 -44.87 -19.38
N HIS A 92 38.62 -43.54 -19.35
CA HIS A 92 38.60 -42.72 -20.56
C HIS A 92 39.83 -42.93 -21.44
N GLU A 93 41.02 -42.99 -20.83
CA GLU A 93 42.25 -43.29 -21.58
C GLU A 93 42.16 -44.66 -22.24
N MET A 94 41.66 -45.68 -21.52
CA MET A 94 41.36 -46.98 -22.10
C MET A 94 40.44 -46.87 -23.32
N MET A 95 39.33 -46.14 -23.21
CA MET A 95 38.35 -45.99 -24.30
C MET A 95 38.92 -45.22 -25.51
N SER A 96 39.79 -44.24 -25.26
CA SER A 96 40.46 -43.45 -26.29
C SER A 96 41.48 -44.28 -27.08
N GLU A 97 42.31 -45.07 -26.38
CA GLU A 97 43.32 -45.92 -27.02
C GLU A 97 42.71 -47.10 -27.81
N LEU A 98 41.55 -47.58 -27.40
CA LEU A 98 40.84 -48.69 -28.03
C LEU A 98 39.87 -48.24 -29.12
N GLY A 99 39.85 -46.96 -29.48
CA GLY A 99 39.12 -46.45 -30.64
C GLY A 99 37.60 -46.55 -30.55
N GLY A 100 36.99 -46.45 -29.35
CA GLY A 100 35.55 -46.27 -29.09
C GLY A 100 34.57 -47.35 -29.58
N GLU A 101 34.67 -47.75 -30.85
CA GLU A 101 33.83 -48.72 -31.56
C GLU A 101 34.40 -50.15 -31.54
N THR A 102 35.69 -50.33 -31.26
CA THR A 102 36.36 -51.64 -31.36
C THR A 102 35.97 -52.63 -30.26
N LEU A 103 35.38 -52.14 -29.15
CA LEU A 103 34.75 -52.98 -28.11
C LEU A 103 33.47 -53.71 -28.57
N LYS A 104 32.93 -53.37 -29.76
CA LYS A 104 31.77 -54.07 -30.35
C LYS A 104 32.15 -55.30 -31.19
N LEU A 105 33.41 -55.49 -31.57
CA LEU A 105 33.78 -56.43 -32.64
C LEU A 105 34.39 -57.77 -32.15
N HIS A 106 34.79 -57.91 -30.89
CA HIS A 106 35.29 -59.18 -30.33
C HIS A 106 34.88 -59.36 -28.85
N ASP A 107 33.64 -59.79 -28.60
CA ASP A 107 33.17 -60.19 -27.27
C ASP A 107 33.37 -61.70 -27.04
N ASN A 108 34.64 -62.13 -26.94
CA ASN A 108 34.98 -63.49 -26.50
C ASN A 108 35.44 -63.54 -25.02
N ASP A 109 35.79 -62.39 -24.42
CA ASP A 109 36.49 -62.30 -23.13
C ASP A 109 35.74 -61.48 -22.03
N GLY A 110 34.48 -61.07 -22.26
CA GLY A 110 33.64 -60.42 -21.24
C GLY A 110 34.00 -58.95 -20.90
N HIS A 111 34.89 -58.33 -21.68
CA HIS A 111 35.33 -56.94 -21.49
C HIS A 111 34.21 -55.91 -21.69
N LEU A 112 33.26 -56.17 -22.59
CA LEU A 112 32.10 -55.30 -22.82
C LEU A 112 31.15 -55.31 -21.62
N ALA A 113 30.86 -56.50 -21.09
CA ALA A 113 30.02 -56.66 -19.90
C ALA A 113 30.65 -55.94 -18.69
N TRP A 114 31.96 -56.09 -18.48
CA TRP A 114 32.68 -55.36 -17.44
C TRP A 114 32.64 -53.83 -17.66
N ALA A 115 32.85 -53.35 -18.88
CA ALA A 115 32.85 -51.91 -19.14
C ALA A 115 31.47 -51.27 -18.90
N LEU A 116 30.38 -51.97 -19.24
CA LEU A 116 29.01 -51.53 -18.95
C LEU A 116 28.73 -51.52 -17.44
N ASP A 117 29.14 -52.57 -16.73
CA ASP A 117 29.02 -52.70 -15.28
C ASP A 117 29.84 -51.63 -14.53
N PHE A 118 31.06 -51.36 -14.97
CA PHE A 118 31.90 -50.27 -14.47
C PHE A 118 31.22 -48.92 -14.66
N ARG A 119 30.76 -48.60 -15.89
CA ARG A 119 30.04 -47.34 -16.15
C ARG A 119 28.86 -47.14 -15.21
N GLN A 120 28.04 -48.18 -15.03
CA GLN A 120 26.87 -48.12 -14.17
C GLN A 120 27.25 -47.88 -12.69
N ARG A 121 28.08 -48.76 -12.13
CA ARG A 121 28.53 -48.67 -10.72
C ARG A 121 29.23 -47.36 -10.42
N SER A 122 30.20 -46.98 -11.26
CA SER A 122 31.01 -45.79 -11.03
C SER A 122 30.16 -44.53 -11.16
N SER A 123 29.19 -44.51 -12.08
CA SER A 123 28.23 -43.41 -12.21
C SER A 123 27.38 -43.26 -10.95
N GLU A 124 26.77 -44.34 -10.46
CA GLU A 124 25.94 -44.32 -9.24
C GLU A 124 26.76 -43.84 -8.03
N LYS A 125 28.00 -44.33 -7.90
CA LYS A 125 28.91 -43.91 -6.84
C LYS A 125 29.25 -42.43 -6.93
N LEU A 126 29.54 -41.93 -8.14
CA LEU A 126 29.84 -40.50 -8.38
C LEU A 126 28.63 -39.62 -8.14
N GLU A 127 27.44 -40.05 -8.52
CA GLU A 127 26.18 -39.35 -8.23
C GLU A 127 25.96 -39.22 -6.72
N HIS A 128 26.10 -40.32 -5.97
CA HIS A 128 25.98 -40.31 -4.51
C HIS A 128 27.04 -39.40 -3.84
N LEU A 129 28.29 -39.43 -4.31
CA LEU A 129 29.33 -38.52 -3.83
C LEU A 129 29.02 -37.06 -4.18
N GLY A 130 28.44 -36.80 -5.34
CA GLY A 130 27.95 -35.49 -5.74
C GLY A 130 26.85 -34.99 -4.81
N ASP A 131 25.84 -35.82 -4.53
CA ASP A 131 24.74 -35.49 -3.60
C ASP A 131 25.26 -35.19 -2.19
N LYS A 132 26.23 -35.99 -1.71
CA LYS A 132 26.91 -35.74 -0.43
C LYS A 132 27.64 -34.40 -0.42
N ALA A 133 28.30 -34.03 -1.52
CA ALA A 133 28.98 -32.75 -1.65
C ALA A 133 27.99 -31.57 -1.70
N VAL A 134 26.84 -31.71 -2.38
CA VAL A 134 25.75 -30.70 -2.34
C VAL A 134 25.25 -30.50 -0.91
N ASN A 135 25.00 -31.59 -0.17
CA ASN A 135 24.56 -31.54 1.23
C ASN A 135 25.61 -30.91 2.17
N ALA A 136 26.88 -30.92 1.77
CA ALA A 136 27.98 -30.26 2.48
C ALA A 136 28.26 -28.83 1.95
N GLU A 137 27.40 -28.30 1.07
CA GLU A 137 27.55 -26.99 0.39
C GLU A 137 28.85 -26.86 -0.44
N GLN A 138 29.47 -28.00 -0.80
CA GLN A 138 30.68 -28.07 -1.62
C GLN A 138 30.30 -28.16 -3.10
N TYR A 139 29.68 -27.10 -3.64
CA TYR A 139 29.08 -27.15 -4.98
C TYR A 139 30.08 -27.40 -6.13
N ASN A 140 31.28 -26.83 -6.08
CA ASN A 140 32.32 -27.10 -7.10
C ASN A 140 32.73 -28.58 -7.12
N ASP A 141 32.80 -29.18 -5.93
CA ASP A 141 33.14 -30.58 -5.73
C ASP A 141 32.03 -31.50 -6.28
N ALA A 142 30.77 -31.15 -6.03
CA ALA A 142 29.60 -31.80 -6.59
C ALA A 142 29.56 -31.70 -8.14
N ILE A 143 29.81 -30.50 -8.70
CA ILE A 143 29.86 -30.28 -10.16
C ILE A 143 30.92 -31.18 -10.81
N LEU A 144 32.09 -31.32 -10.19
CA LEU A 144 33.16 -32.21 -10.67
C LEU A 144 32.69 -33.67 -10.70
N ARG A 145 32.04 -34.14 -9.62
CA ARG A 145 31.53 -35.52 -9.51
C ARG A 145 30.43 -35.82 -10.51
N TYR A 146 29.44 -34.93 -10.64
CA TYR A 146 28.39 -35.08 -11.64
C TYR A 146 28.93 -35.03 -13.07
N SER A 147 29.90 -34.16 -13.35
CA SER A 147 30.53 -34.10 -14.68
C SER A 147 31.30 -35.37 -15.00
N SER A 148 31.99 -35.94 -14.01
CA SER A 148 32.67 -37.23 -14.15
C SER A 148 31.67 -38.37 -14.34
N ALA A 149 30.53 -38.36 -13.66
CA ALA A 149 29.47 -39.35 -13.87
C ALA A 149 28.88 -39.26 -15.29
N LEU A 150 28.61 -38.05 -15.79
CA LEU A 150 28.11 -37.85 -17.15
C LEU A 150 29.10 -38.29 -18.23
N SER A 151 30.40 -38.17 -17.95
CA SER A 151 31.46 -38.54 -18.88
C SER A 151 31.58 -40.05 -19.14
N ILE A 152 31.01 -40.89 -18.29
CA ILE A 152 31.01 -42.36 -18.44
C ILE A 152 29.66 -42.90 -18.93
N ILE A 153 28.77 -42.03 -19.41
CA ILE A 153 27.46 -42.35 -20.00
C ILE A 153 26.59 -43.13 -19.00
N PRO A 154 25.97 -42.42 -18.04
CA PRO A 154 25.11 -43.02 -17.02
C PRO A 154 23.82 -43.61 -17.63
N SER A 155 23.15 -44.50 -16.90
CA SER A 155 21.82 -44.99 -17.31
C SER A 155 20.73 -43.91 -17.30
N SER A 156 20.87 -42.88 -16.46
CA SER A 156 19.94 -41.73 -16.41
C SER A 156 20.71 -40.41 -16.48
N PRO A 157 21.18 -39.99 -17.68
CA PRO A 157 21.92 -38.75 -17.84
C PRO A 157 21.09 -37.52 -17.48
N GLN A 158 19.77 -37.54 -17.71
CA GLN A 158 18.87 -36.44 -17.41
C GLN A 158 18.86 -36.09 -15.92
N ALA A 159 18.79 -37.10 -15.03
CA ALA A 159 18.76 -36.89 -13.58
C ALA A 159 20.06 -36.22 -13.08
N ILE A 160 21.21 -36.67 -13.57
CA ILE A 160 22.52 -36.12 -13.19
C ILE A 160 22.69 -34.70 -13.76
N LEU A 161 22.21 -34.41 -14.97
CA LEU A 161 22.23 -33.06 -15.54
C LEU A 161 21.38 -32.07 -14.73
N ILE A 162 20.19 -32.48 -14.27
CA ILE A 162 19.35 -31.67 -13.38
C ILE A 162 20.10 -31.34 -12.08
N LYS A 163 20.72 -32.35 -11.44
CA LYS A 163 21.50 -32.17 -10.22
C LYS A 163 22.71 -31.25 -10.42
N ARG A 164 23.45 -31.44 -11.52
CA ARG A 164 24.59 -30.59 -11.89
C ARG A 164 24.17 -29.15 -12.16
N SER A 165 23.07 -28.95 -12.87
CA SER A 165 22.51 -27.63 -13.16
C SER A 165 22.17 -26.89 -11.86
N LYS A 166 21.49 -27.55 -10.91
CA LYS A 166 21.18 -26.99 -9.59
C LYS A 166 22.45 -26.62 -8.81
N ALA A 167 23.49 -27.46 -8.84
CA ALA A 167 24.78 -27.13 -8.22
C ALA A 167 25.49 -25.94 -8.90
N ARG A 168 25.43 -25.82 -10.23
CA ARG A 168 25.95 -24.67 -10.98
C ARG A 168 25.21 -23.37 -10.68
N LEU A 169 23.90 -23.44 -10.44
CA LEU A 169 23.12 -22.27 -9.99
C LEU A 169 23.51 -21.81 -8.60
N ALA A 170 23.90 -22.73 -7.71
CA ALA A 170 24.39 -22.37 -6.37
C ALA A 170 25.75 -21.64 -6.41
N THR A 171 26.56 -21.87 -7.45
CA THR A 171 27.84 -21.15 -7.67
C THR A 171 27.69 -19.89 -8.51
N GLY A 172 26.48 -19.55 -8.98
CA GLY A 172 26.22 -18.41 -9.86
C GLY A 172 26.55 -18.66 -11.35
N ALA A 173 26.94 -19.88 -11.72
CA ALA A 173 27.30 -20.27 -13.08
C ALA A 173 26.06 -20.56 -13.96
N TRP A 174 25.13 -19.60 -14.04
CA TRP A 174 23.82 -19.78 -14.67
C TRP A 174 23.89 -20.13 -16.18
N LYS A 175 24.88 -19.62 -16.92
CA LYS A 175 25.06 -19.99 -18.35
C LYS A 175 25.33 -21.48 -18.53
N GLN A 176 26.21 -22.04 -17.70
CA GLN A 176 26.52 -23.47 -17.72
C GLN A 176 25.35 -24.31 -17.18
N ALA A 177 24.57 -23.78 -16.23
CA ALA A 177 23.34 -24.42 -15.79
C ALA A 177 22.29 -24.49 -16.91
N LEU A 178 22.24 -23.48 -17.79
CA LEU A 178 21.32 -23.40 -18.91
C LEU A 178 21.69 -24.40 -20.01
N GLU A 179 22.99 -24.60 -20.24
CA GLU A 179 23.50 -25.67 -21.10
C GLU A 179 23.03 -27.05 -20.62
N ASP A 180 23.13 -27.31 -19.32
CA ASP A 180 22.63 -28.57 -18.73
C ASP A 180 21.12 -28.73 -18.91
N ALA A 181 20.35 -27.66 -18.67
CA ALA A 181 18.90 -27.68 -18.86
C ALA A 181 18.51 -27.99 -20.31
N ASN A 182 19.18 -27.36 -21.29
CA ASN A 182 18.95 -27.63 -22.71
C ASN A 182 19.36 -29.06 -23.10
N GLN A 183 20.40 -29.63 -22.49
CA GLN A 183 20.76 -31.03 -22.69
C GLN A 183 19.69 -31.97 -22.14
N VAL A 184 19.11 -31.68 -20.96
CA VAL A 184 17.98 -32.47 -20.43
C VAL A 184 16.81 -32.47 -21.41
N ILE A 185 16.43 -31.28 -21.92
CA ILE A 185 15.33 -31.14 -22.89
C ILE A 185 15.65 -31.86 -24.21
N THR A 186 16.91 -31.87 -24.65
CA THR A 186 17.32 -32.59 -25.87
C THR A 186 17.20 -34.11 -25.70
N LEU A 187 17.52 -34.62 -24.51
CA LEU A 187 17.46 -36.05 -24.20
C LEU A 187 16.03 -36.53 -23.95
N ASP A 188 15.19 -35.71 -23.34
CA ASP A 188 13.78 -36.00 -23.12
C ASP A 188 12.93 -34.71 -23.26
N PRO A 189 12.43 -34.41 -24.47
CA PRO A 189 11.60 -33.24 -24.71
C PRO A 189 10.21 -33.30 -24.05
N SER A 190 9.78 -34.49 -23.61
CA SER A 190 8.49 -34.71 -22.99
C SER A 190 8.50 -34.47 -21.48
N SER A 191 9.69 -34.52 -20.86
CA SER A 191 9.85 -34.31 -19.43
C SER A 191 9.64 -32.84 -19.02
N PRO A 192 8.74 -32.54 -18.08
CA PRO A 192 8.58 -31.18 -17.55
C PRO A 192 9.82 -30.66 -16.82
N TRP A 193 10.60 -31.56 -16.20
CA TRP A 193 11.70 -31.18 -15.31
C TRP A 193 12.89 -30.54 -16.03
N GLY A 194 13.08 -30.82 -17.32
CA GLY A 194 14.04 -30.08 -18.14
C GLY A 194 13.67 -28.60 -18.29
N TYR A 195 12.38 -28.31 -18.46
CA TYR A 195 11.85 -26.96 -18.55
C TYR A 195 11.81 -26.27 -17.20
N GLU A 196 11.54 -26.98 -16.10
CA GLU A 196 11.64 -26.44 -14.73
C GLU A 196 13.06 -25.88 -14.47
N VAL A 197 14.08 -26.69 -14.74
CA VAL A 197 15.47 -26.28 -14.53
C VAL A 197 15.86 -25.12 -15.45
N LYS A 198 15.38 -25.12 -16.70
CA LYS A 198 15.58 -24.01 -17.65
C LYS A 198 14.96 -22.72 -17.12
N TYR A 199 13.71 -22.78 -16.66
CA TYR A 199 13.00 -21.65 -16.05
C TYR A 199 13.77 -21.09 -14.85
N VAL A 200 14.13 -21.93 -13.87
CA VAL A 200 14.85 -21.49 -12.66
C VAL A 200 16.20 -20.86 -13.02
N THR A 201 16.87 -21.41 -14.02
CA THR A 201 18.16 -20.89 -14.49
C THR A 201 18.03 -19.52 -15.15
N LEU A 202 17.06 -19.35 -16.05
CA LEU A 202 16.82 -18.09 -16.75
C LEU A 202 16.37 -16.99 -15.78
N HIS A 203 15.49 -17.33 -14.83
CA HIS A 203 15.08 -16.42 -13.76
C HIS A 203 16.28 -15.92 -12.95
N LYS A 204 17.17 -16.83 -12.50
CA LYS A 204 18.40 -16.46 -11.79
C LYS A 204 19.39 -15.66 -12.67
N GLY A 205 19.36 -15.87 -13.98
CA GLY A 205 20.14 -15.11 -14.96
C GLY A 205 19.60 -13.72 -15.27
N GLY A 206 18.39 -13.37 -14.78
CA GLY A 206 17.72 -12.11 -15.06
C GLY A 206 16.99 -12.06 -16.41
N ASP A 207 16.88 -13.20 -17.11
CA ASP A 207 16.19 -13.33 -18.39
C ASP A 207 14.74 -13.80 -18.14
N TYR A 208 13.92 -12.87 -17.65
CA TYR A 208 12.59 -13.18 -17.14
C TYR A 208 11.59 -13.57 -18.23
N ASP A 209 11.70 -12.98 -19.43
CA ASP A 209 10.81 -13.30 -20.55
C ASP A 209 10.98 -14.76 -20.98
N ASN A 210 12.23 -15.19 -21.25
CA ASN A 210 12.50 -16.59 -21.60
C ASN A 210 12.23 -17.54 -20.43
N ALA A 211 12.33 -17.07 -19.18
CA ALA A 211 11.96 -17.86 -18.02
C ALA A 211 10.45 -18.13 -18.00
N ILE A 212 9.62 -17.12 -18.25
CA ILE A 212 8.16 -17.25 -18.34
C ILE A 212 7.79 -18.24 -19.45
N ASP A 213 8.37 -18.11 -20.64
CA ASP A 213 8.10 -19.02 -21.76
C ASP A 213 8.46 -20.48 -21.39
N ALA A 214 9.62 -20.69 -20.75
CA ALA A 214 10.02 -22.03 -20.30
C ALA A 214 9.05 -22.60 -19.26
N PHE A 215 8.50 -21.77 -18.37
CA PHE A 215 7.52 -22.18 -17.37
C PHE A 215 6.16 -22.53 -17.99
N GLU A 216 5.69 -21.80 -19.00
CA GLU A 216 4.46 -22.15 -19.74
C GLU A 216 4.58 -23.49 -20.47
N VAL A 217 5.73 -23.74 -21.08
CA VAL A 217 6.01 -25.04 -21.69
C VAL A 217 6.06 -26.14 -20.63
N MET A 218 6.67 -25.89 -19.47
CA MET A 218 6.68 -26.83 -18.35
C MET A 218 5.25 -27.23 -17.94
N LEU A 219 4.36 -26.27 -17.70
CA LEU A 219 2.97 -26.54 -17.32
C LEU A 219 2.23 -27.35 -18.39
N THR A 220 2.44 -27.02 -19.66
CA THR A 220 1.86 -27.76 -20.78
C THR A 220 2.31 -29.23 -20.77
N LYS A 221 3.62 -29.48 -20.56
CA LYS A 221 4.17 -30.84 -20.48
C LYS A 221 3.68 -31.60 -19.24
N MET A 222 3.42 -30.92 -18.13
CA MET A 222 2.82 -31.55 -16.95
C MET A 222 1.39 -32.04 -17.23
N GLY A 223 0.57 -31.24 -17.93
CA GLY A 223 -0.78 -31.63 -18.35
C GLY A 223 -0.81 -32.76 -19.38
N GLU A 224 0.17 -32.79 -20.30
CA GLU A 224 0.32 -33.86 -21.30
C GLU A 224 0.92 -35.17 -20.72
N SER A 225 1.40 -35.16 -19.49
CA SER A 225 2.10 -36.29 -18.88
C SER A 225 1.21 -37.53 -18.76
N PRO A 226 1.71 -38.76 -19.06
CA PRO A 226 0.95 -39.99 -18.85
C PRO A 226 0.82 -40.39 -17.37
N HIS A 227 1.50 -39.67 -16.46
CA HIS A 227 1.50 -39.96 -15.03
C HIS A 227 0.54 -39.01 -14.27
N PRO A 228 -0.53 -39.53 -13.65
CA PRO A 228 -1.52 -38.72 -12.92
C PRO A 228 -0.90 -37.85 -11.81
N ASP A 229 0.13 -38.35 -11.12
CA ASP A 229 0.80 -37.61 -10.06
C ASP A 229 1.46 -36.31 -10.58
N VAL A 230 1.99 -36.33 -11.81
CA VAL A 230 2.59 -35.16 -12.46
C VAL A 230 1.52 -34.17 -12.91
N GLN A 231 0.38 -34.66 -13.40
CA GLN A 231 -0.77 -33.81 -13.73
C GLN A 231 -1.29 -33.10 -12.47
N GLN A 232 -1.49 -33.82 -11.37
CA GLN A 232 -1.93 -33.25 -10.10
C GLN A 232 -0.93 -32.25 -9.50
N GLN A 233 0.37 -32.42 -9.76
CA GLN A 233 1.37 -31.44 -9.33
C GLN A 233 1.22 -30.10 -10.08
N SER A 234 0.63 -30.08 -11.28
CA SER A 234 0.40 -28.84 -12.03
C SER A 234 -0.55 -27.89 -11.31
N ASP A 235 -1.51 -28.43 -10.55
CA ASP A 235 -2.51 -27.67 -9.77
C ASP A 235 -1.88 -26.79 -8.66
N ARG A 236 -0.62 -27.07 -8.29
CA ARG A 236 0.11 -26.28 -7.28
C ARG A 236 0.74 -25.01 -7.85
N TYR A 237 0.80 -24.90 -9.18
CA TYR A 237 1.41 -23.78 -9.87
C TYR A 237 0.33 -22.84 -10.41
N ILE A 238 0.72 -21.59 -10.59
CA ILE A 238 -0.14 -20.57 -11.16
C ILE A 238 0.43 -20.19 -12.51
N SER A 239 -0.43 -20.16 -13.54
CA SER A 239 0.00 -19.78 -14.87
C SER A 239 0.52 -18.33 -14.89
N PRO A 240 1.56 -18.03 -15.69
CA PRO A 240 2.05 -16.66 -15.85
C PRO A 240 0.96 -15.69 -16.32
N SER A 241 -0.02 -16.15 -17.13
CA SER A 241 -1.18 -15.35 -17.53
C SER A 241 -2.06 -14.93 -16.35
N SER A 242 -2.35 -15.84 -15.42
CA SER A 242 -3.10 -15.55 -14.19
C SER A 242 -2.32 -14.61 -13.27
N THR A 243 -1.00 -14.80 -13.15
CA THR A 243 -0.14 -13.88 -12.39
C THR A 243 -0.12 -12.47 -13.00
N ARG A 244 -0.02 -12.35 -14.34
CA ARG A 244 -0.12 -11.06 -15.04
C ARG A 244 -1.46 -10.38 -14.78
N ALA A 245 -2.56 -11.14 -14.86
CA ALA A 245 -3.90 -10.62 -14.58
C ALA A 245 -4.02 -10.10 -13.13
N LEU A 246 -3.46 -10.83 -12.16
CA LEU A 246 -3.42 -10.39 -10.77
C LEU A 246 -2.65 -9.09 -10.59
N ILE A 247 -1.42 -8.99 -11.13
CA ILE A 247 -0.61 -7.77 -11.03
C ILE A 247 -1.36 -6.60 -11.68
N ARG A 248 -1.93 -6.80 -12.88
CA ARG A 248 -2.75 -5.78 -13.56
C ARG A 248 -3.94 -5.33 -12.72
N LYS A 249 -4.63 -6.24 -12.03
CA LYS A 249 -5.73 -5.90 -11.12
C LYS A 249 -5.24 -5.01 -9.97
N VAL A 250 -4.06 -5.29 -9.41
CA VAL A 250 -3.45 -4.46 -8.35
C VAL A 250 -3.05 -3.08 -8.90
N VAL A 251 -2.48 -3.02 -10.11
CA VAL A 251 -2.13 -1.77 -10.81
C VAL A 251 -3.38 -0.92 -11.04
N GLN A 252 -4.44 -1.50 -11.60
CA GLN A 252 -5.70 -0.81 -11.88
C GLN A 252 -6.34 -0.23 -10.61
N ARG A 253 -6.39 -1.01 -9.51
CA ARG A 253 -6.91 -0.53 -8.22
C ARG A 253 -6.09 0.64 -7.66
N THR A 254 -4.76 0.56 -7.78
CA THR A 254 -3.85 1.64 -7.36
C THR A 254 -4.12 2.92 -8.17
N LEU A 255 -4.19 2.80 -9.50
CA LEU A 255 -4.42 3.92 -10.40
C LEU A 255 -5.83 4.51 -10.30
N HIS A 256 -6.85 3.71 -9.97
CA HIS A 256 -8.21 4.23 -9.81
C HIS A 256 -8.32 5.29 -8.69
N ARG A 257 -7.45 5.19 -7.68
CA ARG A 257 -7.36 6.13 -6.56
C ARG A 257 -6.43 7.33 -6.82
N SER A 258 -5.62 7.32 -7.89
CA SER A 258 -4.70 8.42 -8.25
C SER A 258 -5.34 9.41 -9.25
N PRO A 259 -4.72 10.58 -9.50
CA PRO A 259 -5.13 11.47 -10.58
C PRO A 259 -5.19 10.76 -11.94
N ARG A 260 -6.12 11.21 -12.79
CA ARG A 260 -6.31 10.62 -14.14
C ARG A 260 -5.07 10.76 -15.02
N VAL A 261 -4.39 11.89 -14.92
CA VAL A 261 -3.22 12.23 -15.72
C VAL A 261 -2.11 12.70 -14.79
N LEU A 262 -0.89 12.21 -15.02
CA LEU A 262 0.32 12.60 -14.30
C LEU A 262 1.42 12.95 -15.30
N ILE A 263 2.38 13.77 -14.88
CA ILE A 263 3.59 14.04 -15.65
C ILE A 263 4.60 12.94 -15.31
N ASN A 264 5.10 12.23 -16.31
CA ASN A 264 6.27 11.38 -16.16
C ASN A 264 7.51 12.26 -15.98
N THR A 265 8.17 12.20 -14.83
CA THR A 265 9.26 13.12 -14.48
C THR A 265 10.54 12.84 -15.26
N ALA A 266 10.73 11.65 -15.82
CA ALA A 266 11.87 11.34 -16.67
C ALA A 266 11.73 11.96 -18.07
N THR A 267 10.52 11.92 -18.65
CA THR A 267 10.28 12.39 -20.03
C THR A 267 9.65 13.78 -20.11
N GLY A 268 9.05 14.26 -19.02
CA GLY A 268 8.25 15.49 -18.98
C GLY A 268 6.90 15.39 -19.69
N ARG A 269 6.46 14.19 -20.13
CA ARG A 269 5.19 14.01 -20.86
C ARG A 269 4.04 13.69 -19.91
N LEU A 270 2.83 14.10 -20.31
CA LEU A 270 1.60 13.65 -19.65
C LEU A 270 1.35 12.18 -19.96
N HIS A 271 0.95 11.42 -18.95
CA HIS A 271 0.54 10.03 -19.05
C HIS A 271 -0.82 9.87 -18.37
N ASP A 272 -1.78 9.30 -19.08
CA ASP A 272 -3.02 8.81 -18.47
C ASP A 272 -2.77 7.51 -17.66
N ARG A 273 -3.82 6.93 -17.08
CA ARG A 273 -3.72 5.69 -16.31
C ARG A 273 -3.30 4.48 -17.15
N ALA A 274 -3.72 4.41 -18.41
CA ALA A 274 -3.35 3.29 -19.29
C ALA A 274 -1.86 3.39 -19.65
N GLU A 275 -1.39 4.58 -20.00
CA GLU A 275 0.02 4.84 -20.31
C GLU A 275 0.92 4.64 -19.08
N GLN A 276 0.44 4.99 -17.87
CA GLN A 276 1.10 4.67 -16.61
C GLN A 276 1.23 3.16 -16.38
N ALA A 277 0.17 2.40 -16.62
CA ALA A 277 0.17 0.94 -16.49
C ALA A 277 1.12 0.30 -17.51
N SER A 278 1.06 0.71 -18.79
CA SER A 278 1.96 0.22 -19.82
C SER A 278 3.43 0.53 -19.51
N ALA A 279 3.72 1.70 -18.94
CA ALA A 279 5.07 2.05 -18.51
C ALA A 279 5.60 1.12 -17.40
N PHE A 280 4.74 0.71 -16.47
CA PHE A 280 5.11 -0.28 -15.43
C PHE A 280 5.31 -1.68 -16.01
N GLU A 281 4.43 -2.12 -16.92
CA GLU A 281 4.54 -3.44 -17.57
C GLU A 281 5.82 -3.57 -18.41
N ALA A 282 6.34 -2.46 -18.93
CA ALA A 282 7.59 -2.44 -19.67
C ALA A 282 8.85 -2.56 -18.79
N LEU A 283 8.73 -2.49 -17.45
CA LEU A 283 9.88 -2.60 -16.56
C LEU A 283 10.30 -4.06 -16.34
N PRO A 284 11.60 -4.35 -16.20
CA PRO A 284 12.09 -5.69 -15.88
C PRO A 284 11.47 -6.27 -14.61
N ILE A 285 11.13 -5.44 -13.62
CA ILE A 285 10.49 -5.86 -12.37
C ILE A 285 9.12 -6.51 -12.61
N PHE A 286 8.38 -6.11 -13.65
CA PHE A 286 7.07 -6.71 -13.93
C PHE A 286 7.23 -8.19 -14.29
N ASN A 287 8.12 -8.52 -15.22
CA ASN A 287 8.41 -9.91 -15.60
C ASN A 287 9.15 -10.68 -14.49
N GLU A 288 9.95 -10.00 -13.67
CA GLU A 288 10.54 -10.61 -12.47
C GLU A 288 9.47 -11.02 -11.45
N LEU A 289 8.47 -10.17 -11.20
CA LEU A 289 7.33 -10.49 -10.34
C LEU A 289 6.51 -11.63 -10.92
N VAL A 290 6.23 -11.60 -12.24
CA VAL A 290 5.51 -12.69 -12.91
C VAL A 290 6.26 -14.01 -12.76
N SER A 291 7.55 -14.03 -13.07
CA SER A 291 8.34 -15.26 -12.98
C SER A 291 8.51 -15.74 -11.53
N SER A 292 8.74 -14.85 -10.55
CA SER A 292 8.97 -15.28 -9.16
C SER A 292 7.72 -15.79 -8.42
N THR A 293 6.51 -15.42 -8.86
CA THR A 293 5.26 -15.70 -8.12
C THR A 293 4.41 -16.83 -8.70
N THR A 294 4.89 -17.52 -9.75
CA THR A 294 4.19 -18.66 -10.36
C THR A 294 4.20 -19.93 -9.51
N THR A 295 5.10 -20.02 -8.53
CA THR A 295 5.15 -21.14 -7.57
C THR A 295 4.37 -20.86 -6.28
N ARG A 296 4.29 -19.58 -5.89
CA ARG A 296 3.51 -19.07 -4.76
C ARG A 296 3.27 -17.58 -4.96
N ILE A 297 2.02 -17.13 -4.84
CA ILE A 297 1.69 -15.71 -4.92
C ILE A 297 2.33 -14.96 -3.75
N ASP A 298 3.20 -14.00 -4.06
CA ASP A 298 3.69 -13.01 -3.10
C ASP A 298 2.93 -11.70 -3.27
N TYR A 299 1.67 -11.70 -2.80
CA TYR A 299 0.78 -10.55 -2.95
C TYR A 299 1.31 -9.32 -2.21
N VAL A 300 1.99 -9.51 -1.09
CA VAL A 300 2.60 -8.44 -0.29
C VAL A 300 3.68 -7.74 -1.11
N ARG A 301 4.58 -8.50 -1.74
CA ARG A 301 5.61 -7.95 -2.63
C ARG A 301 5.00 -7.24 -3.83
N ILE A 302 4.05 -7.87 -4.53
CA ILE A 302 3.36 -7.25 -5.68
C ILE A 302 2.77 -5.90 -5.28
N LYS A 303 2.01 -5.85 -4.17
CA LYS A 303 1.39 -4.62 -3.67
C LYS A 303 2.43 -3.55 -3.33
N ARG A 304 3.56 -3.94 -2.73
CA ARG A 304 4.66 -3.03 -2.38
C ARG A 304 5.32 -2.41 -3.62
N GLU A 305 5.74 -3.23 -4.57
CA GLU A 305 6.43 -2.74 -5.78
C GLU A 305 5.51 -1.86 -6.63
N VAL A 306 4.23 -2.26 -6.79
CA VAL A 306 3.22 -1.47 -7.50
C VAL A 306 2.99 -0.13 -6.78
N ARG A 307 2.78 -0.13 -5.47
CA ARG A 307 2.58 1.10 -4.69
C ARG A 307 3.77 2.04 -4.81
N GLN A 308 4.99 1.52 -4.66
CA GLN A 308 6.21 2.32 -4.74
C GLN A 308 6.38 2.96 -6.12
N TYR A 309 6.11 2.22 -7.20
CA TYR A 309 6.24 2.76 -8.55
C TYR A 309 5.22 3.87 -8.87
N PHE A 310 3.98 3.71 -8.40
CA PHE A 310 2.88 4.66 -8.68
C PHE A 310 2.73 5.77 -7.64
N GLN A 311 3.67 5.90 -6.70
CA GLN A 311 3.74 7.09 -5.84
C GLN A 311 3.92 8.35 -6.69
N TYR A 312 3.19 9.40 -6.33
CA TYR A 312 3.20 10.68 -7.03
C TYR A 312 3.33 11.85 -6.06
N VAL A 313 3.92 12.93 -6.55
CA VAL A 313 4.10 14.19 -5.81
C VAL A 313 3.26 15.28 -6.44
N MET A 314 2.58 16.06 -5.60
CA MET A 314 1.67 17.12 -6.05
C MET A 314 2.29 18.50 -5.85
N LEU A 315 2.10 19.39 -6.83
CA LEU A 315 2.41 20.81 -6.72
C LEU A 315 1.22 21.57 -6.15
N SER A 316 1.47 22.27 -5.06
CA SER A 316 0.55 23.21 -4.42
C SER A 316 1.12 24.62 -4.55
N HIS A 317 0.39 25.56 -5.15
CA HIS A 317 0.91 26.91 -5.39
C HIS A 317 -0.21 27.95 -5.52
N LYS A 318 0.17 29.23 -5.62
CA LYS A 318 -0.71 30.29 -6.16
C LYS A 318 -0.55 30.39 -7.67
N TRP A 319 -1.65 30.28 -8.40
CA TRP A 319 -1.66 30.38 -9.86
C TRP A 319 -1.13 31.75 -10.31
N GLU A 320 -0.23 31.74 -11.28
CA GLU A 320 0.34 32.89 -11.94
C GLU A 320 -0.23 33.04 -13.36
N ASP A 321 -0.04 34.22 -13.95
CA ASP A 321 -0.47 34.45 -15.32
C ASP A 321 0.45 33.66 -16.27
N ASN A 322 -0.14 33.01 -17.28
CA ASN A 322 0.56 32.19 -18.29
C ASN A 322 1.18 30.90 -17.74
N GLU A 323 0.54 30.23 -16.78
CA GLU A 323 0.93 28.85 -16.43
C GLU A 323 0.61 27.86 -17.54
N PRO A 324 1.45 26.82 -17.76
CA PRO A 324 1.18 25.77 -18.73
C PRO A 324 -0.17 25.13 -18.48
N LEU A 325 -1.03 25.13 -19.49
CA LEU A 325 -2.33 24.46 -19.45
C LEU A 325 -2.23 23.06 -20.07
N PHE A 326 -3.20 22.20 -19.74
CA PHE A 326 -3.27 20.83 -20.29
C PHE A 326 -3.10 20.80 -21.82
N GLN A 327 -3.82 21.67 -22.54
CA GLN A 327 -3.79 21.74 -24.00
C GLN A 327 -2.42 22.09 -24.60
N GLN A 328 -1.56 22.75 -23.81
CA GLN A 328 -0.18 23.04 -24.25
C GLN A 328 0.70 21.81 -24.02
N VAL A 329 0.63 21.20 -22.84
CA VAL A 329 1.55 20.13 -22.39
C VAL A 329 1.15 18.73 -22.90
N VAL A 330 -0.05 18.56 -23.44
CA VAL A 330 -0.47 17.28 -24.04
C VAL A 330 0.31 16.92 -25.32
N HIS A 331 0.84 17.92 -26.03
CA HIS A 331 1.56 17.73 -27.30
C HIS A 331 3.07 17.96 -27.22
N ILE A 332 3.57 18.48 -26.10
CA ILE A 332 4.98 18.81 -25.89
C ILE A 332 5.40 18.41 -24.48
N ALA A 333 6.64 17.93 -24.31
CA ALA A 333 7.14 17.64 -22.97
C ALA A 333 7.32 18.95 -22.18
N VAL A 334 7.10 18.90 -20.87
CA VAL A 334 7.33 20.01 -19.94
C VAL A 334 8.73 20.62 -20.12
N TYR A 335 9.74 19.80 -20.35
CA TYR A 335 11.13 20.22 -20.53
C TYR A 335 11.42 20.93 -21.87
N ASP A 336 10.53 20.77 -22.85
CA ASP A 336 10.66 21.40 -24.17
C ASP A 336 9.83 22.70 -24.29
N LEU A 337 9.12 23.09 -23.22
CA LEU A 337 8.41 24.36 -23.15
C LEU A 337 9.38 25.55 -23.28
N GLU A 338 8.95 26.60 -23.97
CA GLU A 338 9.73 27.83 -24.12
C GLU A 338 10.07 28.44 -22.76
N THR A 339 11.25 29.05 -22.63
CA THR A 339 11.69 29.64 -21.36
C THR A 339 10.75 30.77 -20.93
N SER A 340 10.13 30.59 -19.76
CA SER A 340 9.35 31.62 -19.09
C SER A 340 9.28 31.30 -17.60
N PRO A 341 9.11 32.28 -16.70
CA PRO A 341 9.12 32.03 -15.26
C PRO A 341 8.11 30.97 -14.80
N THR A 342 6.94 30.89 -15.44
CA THR A 342 5.90 29.90 -15.12
C THR A 342 6.18 28.52 -15.70
N HIS A 343 6.85 28.44 -16.85
CA HIS A 343 7.30 27.17 -17.44
C HIS A 343 8.49 26.62 -16.64
N ASP A 344 9.47 27.47 -16.31
CA ASP A 344 10.62 27.14 -15.47
C ASP A 344 10.16 26.60 -14.11
N LYS A 345 9.12 27.21 -13.53
CA LYS A 345 8.47 26.72 -12.31
C LYS A 345 8.03 25.26 -12.43
N LEU A 346 7.32 24.89 -13.51
CA LEU A 346 6.86 23.51 -13.71
C LEU A 346 8.03 22.55 -13.99
N GLN A 347 9.03 23.00 -14.76
CA GLN A 347 10.24 22.22 -15.05
C GLN A 347 11.06 21.94 -13.79
N ILE A 348 11.32 22.95 -12.97
CA ILE A 348 12.06 22.82 -11.71
C ILE A 348 11.29 21.92 -10.75
N PHE A 349 9.97 22.07 -10.65
CA PHE A 349 9.13 21.14 -9.88
C PHE A 349 9.35 19.68 -10.34
N CYS A 350 9.26 19.40 -11.63
CA CYS A 350 9.47 18.03 -12.15
C CYS A 350 10.88 17.51 -11.86
N ASN A 351 11.90 18.37 -11.95
CA ASN A 351 13.28 18.01 -11.58
C ASN A 351 13.39 17.65 -10.09
N ILE A 352 12.82 18.45 -9.19
CA ILE A 352 12.83 18.16 -7.74
C ILE A 352 12.14 16.83 -7.45
N VAL A 353 11.00 16.55 -8.10
CA VAL A 353 10.28 15.28 -7.92
C VAL A 353 11.11 14.09 -8.42
N ARG A 354 11.76 14.23 -9.58
CA ARG A 354 12.66 13.20 -10.14
C ARG A 354 13.85 12.94 -9.23
N ASP A 355 14.50 14.00 -8.75
CA ASP A 355 15.71 13.91 -7.92
C ASP A 355 15.38 13.32 -6.54
N ALA A 356 14.14 13.45 -6.08
CA ALA A 356 13.60 12.75 -4.91
C ALA A 356 13.22 11.27 -5.17
N GLY A 357 13.41 10.76 -6.38
CA GLY A 357 13.20 9.36 -6.75
C GLY A 357 11.77 9.01 -7.19
N PHE A 358 10.92 10.00 -7.46
CA PHE A 358 9.53 9.76 -7.89
C PHE A 358 9.38 9.90 -9.41
N ASN A 359 8.66 8.95 -10.01
CA ASN A 359 8.39 8.93 -11.45
C ASN A 359 7.24 9.84 -11.88
N TRP A 360 6.38 10.23 -10.94
CA TRP A 360 5.10 10.87 -11.25
C TRP A 360 4.93 12.18 -10.50
N ALA A 361 4.68 13.25 -11.26
CA ALA A 361 4.39 14.58 -10.74
C ALA A 361 2.98 15.01 -11.17
N TRP A 362 2.33 15.84 -10.36
CA TRP A 362 1.00 16.37 -10.65
C TRP A 362 0.93 17.87 -10.41
N SER A 363 0.33 18.59 -11.36
CA SER A 363 -0.10 19.98 -11.18
C SER A 363 -1.52 20.15 -11.72
N ASP A 364 -2.38 20.80 -10.95
CA ASP A 364 -3.76 21.10 -11.34
C ASP A 364 -3.86 21.94 -12.62
N THR A 365 -2.83 22.73 -12.94
CA THR A 365 -2.77 23.58 -14.15
C THR A 365 -2.78 22.77 -15.43
N CYS A 366 -1.93 21.72 -15.52
CA CYS A 366 -1.70 20.95 -16.73
C CYS A 366 -2.06 19.46 -16.65
N CYS A 367 -2.40 18.91 -15.48
CA CYS A 367 -2.85 17.52 -15.32
C CYS A 367 -4.37 17.36 -15.25
N ILE A 368 -5.12 18.46 -15.39
CA ILE A 368 -6.58 18.47 -15.49
C ILE A 368 -6.94 19.13 -16.81
N ASP A 369 -7.64 18.42 -17.69
CA ASP A 369 -8.27 19.05 -18.84
C ASP A 369 -9.50 19.83 -18.38
N LYS A 370 -9.33 21.15 -18.18
CA LYS A 370 -10.39 22.04 -17.72
C LYS A 370 -11.40 22.36 -18.83
N SER A 371 -11.12 21.98 -20.08
CA SER A 371 -12.08 22.14 -21.18
C SER A 371 -13.13 21.03 -21.19
N ASP A 372 -12.83 19.87 -20.59
CA ASP A 372 -13.77 18.78 -20.37
C ASP A 372 -14.45 18.93 -19.00
N HIS A 373 -15.75 19.24 -19.02
CA HIS A 373 -16.56 19.44 -17.83
C HIS A 373 -16.65 18.18 -16.95
N PHE A 374 -16.66 16.98 -17.54
CA PHE A 374 -16.72 15.73 -16.79
C PHE A 374 -15.41 15.50 -16.02
N VAL A 375 -14.28 15.69 -16.70
CA VAL A 375 -12.94 15.58 -16.08
C VAL A 375 -12.76 16.62 -14.99
N LEU A 376 -13.14 17.87 -15.25
CA LEU A 376 -13.08 18.95 -14.26
C LEU A 376 -13.95 18.64 -13.04
N GLN A 377 -15.19 18.21 -13.24
CA GLN A 377 -16.12 17.88 -12.16
C GLN A 377 -15.59 16.76 -11.26
N GLU A 378 -15.06 15.69 -11.87
CA GLU A 378 -14.45 14.61 -11.12
C GLU A 378 -13.23 15.11 -10.32
N ALA A 379 -12.37 15.90 -10.95
CA ALA A 379 -11.17 16.42 -10.32
C ALA A 379 -11.50 17.28 -9.08
N LEU A 380 -12.48 18.18 -9.18
CA LEU A 380 -12.87 19.05 -8.05
C LEU A 380 -13.33 18.26 -6.82
N VAL A 381 -14.01 17.12 -7.02
CA VAL A 381 -14.44 16.23 -5.93
C VAL A 381 -13.29 15.35 -5.44
N ALA A 382 -12.39 14.93 -6.34
CA ALA A 382 -11.32 13.99 -6.07
C ALA A 382 -10.02 14.63 -5.54
N MET A 383 -9.83 15.95 -5.67
CA MET A 383 -8.57 16.61 -5.30
C MET A 383 -8.15 16.34 -3.86
N PHE A 384 -9.07 16.39 -2.89
CA PHE A 384 -8.75 16.09 -1.50
C PHE A 384 -8.14 14.69 -1.33
N ARG A 385 -8.79 13.65 -1.88
CA ARG A 385 -8.28 12.27 -1.80
C ARG A 385 -6.96 12.09 -2.55
N TRP A 386 -6.74 12.85 -3.63
CA TRP A 386 -5.46 12.82 -4.35
C TRP A 386 -4.33 13.43 -3.51
N TYR A 387 -4.55 14.58 -2.87
CA TYR A 387 -3.56 15.11 -1.91
C TYR A 387 -3.33 14.14 -0.74
N GLN A 388 -4.37 13.51 -0.23
CA GLN A 388 -4.28 12.51 0.84
C GLN A 388 -3.49 11.25 0.43
N GLY A 389 -3.62 10.83 -0.83
CA GLY A 389 -2.92 9.67 -1.40
C GLY A 389 -1.56 9.98 -2.03
N SER A 390 -1.16 11.25 -2.09
CA SER A 390 0.15 11.65 -2.59
C SER A 390 1.26 11.21 -1.65
N ALA A 391 2.44 10.92 -2.20
CA ALA A 391 3.64 10.67 -1.40
C ALA A 391 4.07 11.93 -0.65
N MET A 392 3.86 13.09 -1.28
CA MET A 392 4.19 14.41 -0.75
C MET A 392 3.48 15.51 -1.55
N ALA A 393 3.18 16.62 -0.89
CA ALA A 393 2.85 17.89 -1.54
C ALA A 393 4.02 18.87 -1.42
N ILE A 394 4.49 19.36 -2.57
CA ILE A 394 5.47 20.44 -2.67
C ILE A 394 4.72 21.76 -2.77
N VAL A 395 4.95 22.65 -1.81
CA VAL A 395 4.30 23.97 -1.76
C VAL A 395 5.28 25.03 -2.25
N PHE A 396 4.98 25.67 -3.37
CA PHE A 396 5.76 26.79 -3.90
C PHE A 396 5.26 28.13 -3.35
N LEU A 397 6.08 28.78 -2.52
CA LEU A 397 5.77 30.02 -1.82
C LEU A 397 6.22 31.25 -2.63
N ARG A 398 5.43 31.61 -3.64
CA ARG A 398 5.66 32.84 -4.41
C ARG A 398 5.72 34.08 -3.51
N GLY A 399 6.77 34.90 -3.66
CA GLY A 399 6.99 36.11 -2.86
C GLY A 399 7.74 35.87 -1.54
N VAL A 400 8.09 34.62 -1.23
CA VAL A 400 8.91 34.27 -0.06
C VAL A 400 10.31 33.92 -0.55
N ARG A 401 11.31 34.74 -0.19
CA ARG A 401 12.72 34.53 -0.52
C ARG A 401 13.44 33.79 0.61
N PRO A 402 14.61 33.18 0.37
CA PRO A 402 15.42 32.60 1.45
C PRO A 402 15.81 33.64 2.50
N SER A 403 16.00 34.90 2.08
CA SER A 403 16.30 36.03 2.96
C SER A 403 15.07 36.61 3.69
N SER A 404 13.88 36.04 3.50
CA SER A 404 12.66 36.54 4.15
C SER A 404 12.72 36.37 5.67
N PRO A 405 12.12 37.29 6.45
CA PRO A 405 12.09 37.18 7.91
C PRO A 405 11.25 35.99 8.38
N ARG A 406 11.45 35.59 9.64
CA ARG A 406 10.58 34.61 10.30
C ARG A 406 9.11 35.04 10.24
N GLY A 407 8.21 34.08 10.01
CA GLY A 407 6.77 34.36 9.83
C GLY A 407 6.37 34.64 8.38
N ALA A 408 7.31 34.59 7.42
CA ALA A 408 7.00 34.82 6.00
C ALA A 408 6.05 33.77 5.41
N LEU A 409 6.08 32.53 5.91
CA LEU A 409 5.07 31.53 5.57
C LEU A 409 3.69 31.98 6.02
N ALA A 410 3.56 32.46 7.26
CA ALA A 410 2.27 32.90 7.80
C ALA A 410 1.65 34.06 6.99
N GLY A 411 2.50 34.98 6.51
CA GLY A 411 2.09 36.08 5.62
C GLY A 411 1.95 35.71 4.14
N SER A 412 2.26 34.47 3.74
CA SER A 412 2.22 34.05 2.34
C SER A 412 0.80 34.08 1.77
N ILE A 413 0.68 34.51 0.52
CA ILE A 413 -0.59 34.50 -0.21
C ILE A 413 -1.17 33.09 -0.32
N TRP A 414 -0.30 32.07 -0.30
CA TRP A 414 -0.70 30.67 -0.33
C TRP A 414 -1.65 30.33 0.81
N ASN A 415 -1.41 30.83 2.03
CA ASN A 415 -2.28 30.59 3.19
C ASN A 415 -3.66 31.23 3.07
N THR A 416 -3.84 32.17 2.14
CA THR A 416 -5.08 32.91 1.97
C THR A 416 -5.99 32.32 0.89
N ARG A 417 -5.57 31.36 0.07
CA ARG A 417 -6.40 30.85 -1.04
C ARG A 417 -7.29 29.70 -0.61
N ALA A 418 -8.57 29.69 -1.00
CA ALA A 418 -9.53 28.67 -0.59
C ALA A 418 -9.07 27.21 -0.86
N TRP A 419 -8.59 26.92 -2.07
CA TRP A 419 -8.14 25.57 -2.46
C TRP A 419 -6.93 25.07 -1.67
N THR A 420 -6.01 25.93 -1.23
CA THR A 420 -4.82 25.50 -0.49
C THR A 420 -5.14 24.96 0.91
N LEU A 421 -6.37 25.17 1.41
CA LEU A 421 -6.86 24.52 2.63
C LEU A 421 -6.78 23.00 2.54
N GLN A 422 -7.41 22.44 1.51
CA GLN A 422 -7.45 20.99 1.35
C GLN A 422 -6.08 20.44 1.00
N GLU A 423 -5.27 21.18 0.24
CA GLU A 423 -3.89 20.82 -0.10
C GLU A 423 -3.06 20.70 1.18
N TYR A 424 -3.24 21.62 2.13
CA TYR A 424 -2.60 21.56 3.44
C TYR A 424 -3.15 20.43 4.31
N ILE A 425 -4.46 20.34 4.51
CA ILE A 425 -5.04 19.38 5.47
C ILE A 425 -4.88 17.94 4.96
N ALA A 426 -5.14 17.69 3.68
CA ALA A 426 -5.19 16.34 3.13
C ALA A 426 -3.80 15.71 3.02
N ALA A 427 -2.78 16.46 2.57
CA ALA A 427 -1.44 15.91 2.35
C ALA A 427 -0.79 15.45 3.66
N LYS A 428 -0.35 14.19 3.72
CA LYS A 428 0.33 13.64 4.91
C LYS A 428 1.72 14.26 5.10
N VAL A 429 2.43 14.46 3.99
CA VAL A 429 3.78 15.04 3.93
C VAL A 429 3.75 16.32 3.11
N ILE A 430 4.29 17.41 3.67
CA ILE A 430 4.42 18.70 2.97
C ILE A 430 5.87 19.17 3.03
N ARG A 431 6.35 19.73 1.92
CA ARG A 431 7.61 20.49 1.88
C ARG A 431 7.37 21.85 1.26
N PHE A 432 7.73 22.90 1.98
CA PHE A 432 7.66 24.29 1.54
C PHE A 432 8.95 24.71 0.84
N TYR A 433 8.81 25.32 -0.33
CA TYR A 433 9.89 25.88 -1.12
C TYR A 433 9.68 27.38 -1.31
N THR A 434 10.76 28.14 -1.25
CA THR A 434 10.80 29.57 -1.54
C THR A 434 10.65 29.84 -3.04
N GLU A 435 10.54 31.12 -3.41
CA GLU A 435 10.34 31.52 -4.81
C GLU A 435 11.52 31.18 -5.74
N ASP A 436 12.70 30.89 -5.20
CA ASP A 436 13.89 30.43 -5.90
C ASP A 436 14.15 28.91 -5.74
N TRP A 437 13.14 28.17 -5.27
CA TRP A 437 13.18 26.70 -5.12
C TRP A 437 14.21 26.17 -4.12
N THR A 438 14.62 26.98 -3.14
CA THR A 438 15.27 26.44 -1.95
C THR A 438 14.23 26.03 -0.90
N LEU A 439 14.62 25.16 0.02
CA LEU A 439 13.73 24.76 1.10
C LEU A 439 13.46 25.95 2.01
N TYR A 440 12.20 26.14 2.41
CA TYR A 440 11.85 27.22 3.32
C TYR A 440 12.65 27.08 4.62
N ARG A 441 13.42 28.14 4.94
CA ARG A 441 14.35 28.22 6.08
C ARG A 441 15.52 27.23 6.03
N ASP A 442 15.87 26.75 4.84
CA ASP A 442 16.91 25.72 4.64
C ASP A 442 16.66 24.46 5.49
N LEU A 443 15.39 24.20 5.83
CA LEU A 443 14.97 23.06 6.65
C LEU A 443 14.82 21.82 5.78
N ASP A 444 15.86 21.00 5.76
CA ASP A 444 15.86 19.68 5.11
C ASP A 444 15.35 18.58 6.05
N VAL A 445 14.08 18.69 6.41
CA VAL A 445 13.35 17.60 7.08
C VAL A 445 12.37 16.95 6.11
N PRO A 446 12.11 15.63 6.22
CA PRO A 446 11.23 14.91 5.28
C PRO A 446 9.81 15.48 5.23
N ASN A 447 9.31 15.98 6.36
CA ASN A 447 7.97 16.54 6.49
C ASN A 447 7.97 17.84 7.29
N HIS A 448 7.67 18.95 6.64
CA HIS A 448 7.58 20.25 7.32
C HIS A 448 6.40 20.34 8.29
N LYS A 449 5.41 19.44 8.22
CA LYS A 449 4.34 19.33 9.24
C LYS A 449 4.84 18.79 10.59
N GLU A 450 6.04 18.24 10.64
CA GLU A 450 6.65 17.76 11.89
C GLU A 450 7.58 18.80 12.52
N SER A 451 7.90 19.89 11.81
CA SER A 451 8.69 21.00 12.36
C SER A 451 7.83 21.87 13.29
N PRO A 452 8.21 22.03 14.57
CA PRO A 452 7.51 22.92 15.50
C PRO A 452 7.47 24.37 15.01
N GLU A 453 8.52 24.83 14.33
CA GLU A 453 8.61 26.20 13.83
C GLU A 453 7.63 26.45 12.69
N ILE A 454 7.53 25.52 11.74
CA ILE A 454 6.57 25.61 10.62
C ILE A 454 5.15 25.54 11.15
N ILE A 455 4.88 24.60 12.05
CA ILE A 455 3.55 24.46 12.66
C ILE A 455 3.17 25.73 13.42
N SER A 456 4.08 26.36 14.16
CA SER A 456 3.78 27.63 14.83
C SER A 456 3.47 28.76 13.85
N GLU A 457 4.18 28.86 12.72
CA GLU A 457 3.83 29.83 11.67
C GLU A 457 2.45 29.52 11.04
N MET A 458 2.11 28.23 10.88
CA MET A 458 0.79 27.82 10.40
C MET A 458 -0.33 28.10 11.42
N GLU A 459 -0.09 27.91 12.71
CA GLU A 459 -1.01 28.31 13.79
C GLU A 459 -1.25 29.83 13.74
N GLN A 460 -0.20 30.62 13.59
CA GLN A 460 -0.30 32.08 13.47
C GLN A 460 -1.11 32.50 12.23
N ALA A 461 -0.93 31.81 11.10
CA ALA A 461 -1.64 32.09 9.86
C ALA A 461 -3.14 31.75 9.95
N THR A 462 -3.46 30.63 10.61
CA THR A 462 -4.81 30.04 10.59
C THR A 462 -5.64 30.34 11.83
N GLY A 463 -5.00 30.67 12.96
CA GLY A 463 -5.65 30.83 14.25
C GLY A 463 -6.17 29.52 14.86
N VAL A 464 -5.70 28.37 14.36
CA VAL A 464 -6.05 27.01 14.81
C VAL A 464 -4.80 26.37 15.42
N SER A 465 -4.94 25.69 16.55
CA SER A 465 -3.78 25.10 17.24
C SER A 465 -3.16 23.94 16.47
N ALA A 466 -1.91 23.64 16.75
CA ALA A 466 -1.13 22.55 16.19
C ALA A 466 -1.82 21.21 16.39
N GLN A 467 -2.41 21.02 17.57
CA GLN A 467 -3.17 19.82 17.91
C GLN A 467 -4.41 19.71 17.01
N GLN A 468 -5.19 20.79 16.89
CA GLN A 468 -6.38 20.80 16.03
C GLN A 468 -6.01 20.57 14.55
N LEU A 469 -4.91 21.17 14.05
CA LEU A 469 -4.43 20.93 12.69
C LEU A 469 -4.05 19.46 12.45
N LYS A 470 -3.51 18.77 13.47
CA LYS A 470 -3.18 17.34 13.42
C LYS A 470 -4.40 16.43 13.54
N GLU A 471 -5.44 16.85 14.25
CA GLU A 471 -6.67 16.07 14.49
C GLU A 471 -7.72 16.23 13.40
N LEU A 472 -7.64 17.29 12.57
CA LEU A 472 -8.57 17.49 11.46
C LEU A 472 -8.54 16.30 10.49
N ARG A 473 -9.70 15.67 10.32
CA ARG A 473 -9.95 14.59 9.35
C ARG A 473 -11.00 15.04 8.33
N PRO A 474 -11.01 14.49 7.11
CA PRO A 474 -12.14 14.69 6.21
C PRO A 474 -13.45 14.18 6.82
N GLY A 475 -14.58 14.59 6.25
CA GLY A 475 -15.92 14.17 6.68
C GLY A 475 -16.63 15.21 7.56
N LEU A 476 -17.59 14.75 8.35
CA LEU A 476 -18.59 15.59 9.01
C LEU A 476 -18.32 15.85 10.51
N SER A 477 -17.10 15.58 10.98
CA SER A 477 -16.62 15.99 12.29
C SER A 477 -16.06 17.41 12.27
N SER A 478 -16.06 18.11 13.42
CA SER A 478 -15.46 19.45 13.59
C SER A 478 -15.87 20.44 12.49
N ILE A 479 -17.16 20.42 12.13
CA ILE A 479 -17.69 21.18 10.99
C ILE A 479 -17.42 22.67 11.18
N TRP A 480 -17.68 23.17 12.38
CA TRP A 480 -17.45 24.57 12.73
C TRP A 480 -15.97 24.97 12.55
N GLU A 481 -15.02 24.17 13.02
CA GLU A 481 -13.59 24.44 12.88
C GLU A 481 -13.16 24.47 11.41
N LYS A 482 -13.66 23.54 10.59
CA LYS A 482 -13.41 23.50 9.14
C LYS A 482 -13.97 24.74 8.45
N LEU A 483 -15.20 25.16 8.77
CA LEU A 483 -15.80 26.38 8.24
C LEU A 483 -15.04 27.63 8.69
N ARG A 484 -14.59 27.68 9.94
CA ARG A 484 -13.77 28.77 10.47
C ARG A 484 -12.45 28.87 9.72
N LEU A 485 -11.75 27.76 9.48
CA LEU A 485 -10.54 27.74 8.67
C LEU A 485 -10.81 28.24 7.25
N ALA A 486 -11.90 27.80 6.62
CA ALA A 486 -12.27 28.25 5.29
C ALA A 486 -12.63 29.75 5.24
N SER A 487 -13.18 30.30 6.33
CA SER A 487 -13.65 31.68 6.42
C SER A 487 -12.58 32.76 6.31
N THR A 488 -11.32 32.43 6.60
CA THR A 488 -10.19 33.36 6.47
C THR A 488 -9.62 33.42 5.05
N ARG A 489 -10.14 32.56 4.16
CA ARG A 489 -9.62 32.40 2.80
C ARG A 489 -10.39 33.22 1.78
N ARG A 490 -9.73 33.45 0.65
CA ARG A 490 -10.16 34.21 -0.51
C ARG A 490 -10.29 33.29 -1.70
N THR A 491 -11.25 33.60 -2.55
CA THR A 491 -11.55 32.87 -3.78
C THR A 491 -11.44 33.79 -4.97
N THR A 492 -11.12 33.23 -6.14
CA THR A 492 -11.21 33.96 -7.41
C THR A 492 -12.64 33.92 -7.92
N TRP A 493 -13.24 32.73 -7.92
CA TRP A 493 -14.65 32.52 -8.20
C TRP A 493 -15.43 32.43 -6.88
N VAL A 494 -16.61 33.05 -6.82
CA VAL A 494 -17.39 33.03 -5.57
C VAL A 494 -17.81 31.61 -5.18
N GLU A 495 -17.99 30.74 -6.17
CA GLU A 495 -18.40 29.35 -5.99
C GLU A 495 -17.34 28.48 -5.31
N ASP A 496 -16.06 28.82 -5.47
CA ASP A 496 -14.93 28.11 -4.85
C ASP A 496 -15.00 28.15 -3.31
N ALA A 497 -15.75 29.09 -2.73
CA ALA A 497 -15.99 29.13 -1.28
C ALA A 497 -16.73 27.87 -0.79
N ALA A 498 -17.47 27.21 -1.68
CA ALA A 498 -18.11 25.93 -1.45
C ALA A 498 -17.29 24.77 -2.04
N TYR A 499 -16.86 24.88 -3.30
CA TYR A 499 -16.26 23.73 -3.99
C TYR A 499 -14.91 23.30 -3.43
N SER A 500 -14.14 24.25 -2.87
CA SER A 500 -12.88 23.92 -2.20
C SER A 500 -13.08 23.09 -0.91
N LEU A 501 -14.33 22.89 -0.47
CA LEU A 501 -14.69 22.18 0.76
C LEU A 501 -15.37 20.83 0.50
N LEU A 502 -15.64 20.48 -0.76
CA LEU A 502 -16.33 19.22 -1.11
C LEU A 502 -15.59 18.01 -0.55
N GLY A 503 -14.29 17.91 -0.80
CA GLY A 503 -13.47 16.83 -0.27
C GLY A 503 -13.27 16.89 1.25
N ILE A 504 -13.23 18.09 1.84
CA ILE A 504 -13.07 18.28 3.29
C ILE A 504 -14.27 17.74 4.07
N PHE A 505 -15.48 17.95 3.54
CA PHE A 505 -16.72 17.43 4.15
C PHE A 505 -17.13 16.05 3.61
N SER A 506 -16.31 15.43 2.77
CA SER A 506 -16.66 14.21 2.03
C SER A 506 -18.05 14.33 1.40
N ALA A 507 -18.36 15.49 0.81
CA ALA A 507 -19.68 15.89 0.32
C ALA A 507 -20.00 15.24 -1.04
N ILE A 508 -20.34 13.95 -1.00
CA ILE A 508 -20.67 13.15 -2.18
C ILE A 508 -21.97 13.67 -2.82
N GLY A 509 -22.02 13.67 -4.16
CA GLY A 509 -23.24 13.98 -4.93
C GLY A 509 -23.56 15.47 -5.09
N ILE A 510 -22.68 16.38 -4.66
CA ILE A 510 -22.81 17.81 -4.94
C ILE A 510 -22.06 18.14 -6.24
N PRO A 511 -22.74 18.35 -7.39
CA PRO A 511 -22.07 18.79 -8.61
C PRO A 511 -21.52 20.20 -8.44
N ALA A 512 -20.38 20.54 -9.06
CA ALA A 512 -19.89 21.91 -9.15
C ALA A 512 -20.53 22.58 -10.37
N ILE A 513 -21.18 23.71 -10.16
CA ILE A 513 -21.97 24.46 -11.14
C ILE A 513 -21.48 25.91 -11.11
N TYR A 514 -20.38 26.20 -11.82
CA TYR A 514 -19.89 27.57 -11.96
C TYR A 514 -20.94 28.44 -12.66
N GLY A 515 -21.24 29.59 -12.07
CA GLY A 515 -22.34 30.48 -12.48
C GLY A 515 -23.52 30.48 -11.50
N GLU A 516 -23.60 29.55 -10.53
CA GLU A 516 -24.62 29.59 -9.48
C GLU A 516 -24.36 30.65 -8.39
N GLY A 517 -23.18 31.26 -8.40
CA GLY A 517 -22.83 32.36 -7.50
C GLY A 517 -22.83 31.97 -6.02
N GLU A 518 -23.26 32.90 -5.15
CA GLU A 518 -23.32 32.70 -3.68
C GLU A 518 -24.30 31.58 -3.25
N ALA A 519 -25.11 31.03 -4.16
CA ALA A 519 -25.98 29.89 -3.85
C ALA A 519 -25.20 28.58 -3.59
N SER A 520 -23.98 28.45 -4.14
CA SER A 520 -23.14 27.25 -3.99
C SER A 520 -22.86 26.91 -2.52
N LEU A 521 -22.57 27.93 -1.70
CA LEU A 521 -22.32 27.79 -0.27
C LEU A 521 -23.57 27.33 0.46
N GLY A 522 -24.72 27.89 0.13
CA GLY A 522 -26.01 27.47 0.70
C GLY A 522 -26.30 26.00 0.41
N ARG A 523 -26.07 25.56 -0.83
CA ARG A 523 -26.26 24.17 -1.24
C ARG A 523 -25.31 23.21 -0.51
N LEU A 524 -24.05 23.58 -0.35
CA LEU A 524 -23.08 22.81 0.45
C LEU A 524 -23.53 22.70 1.91
N LEU A 525 -23.84 23.83 2.55
CA LEU A 525 -24.23 23.86 3.97
C LEU A 525 -25.53 23.09 4.23
N ALA A 526 -26.50 23.16 3.31
CA ALA A 526 -27.70 22.35 3.37
C ALA A 526 -27.40 20.85 3.31
N ASN A 527 -26.49 20.41 2.42
CA ASN A 527 -26.07 19.02 2.35
C ASN A 527 -25.32 18.56 3.61
N VAL A 528 -24.40 19.39 4.11
CA VAL A 528 -23.67 19.14 5.35
C VAL A 528 -24.64 18.99 6.53
N LEU A 529 -25.61 19.90 6.68
CA LEU A 529 -26.63 19.80 7.73
C LEU A 529 -27.43 18.50 7.61
N THR A 530 -27.93 18.18 6.42
CA THR A 530 -28.77 17.00 6.19
C THR A 530 -28.05 15.70 6.48
N ARG A 531 -26.73 15.63 6.25
CA ARG A 531 -25.94 14.42 6.51
C ARG A 531 -25.39 14.33 7.93
N SER A 532 -25.13 15.46 8.58
CA SER A 532 -24.49 15.50 9.90
C SER A 532 -25.46 15.73 11.06
N GLY A 533 -26.59 16.39 10.82
CA GLY A 533 -27.43 16.94 11.88
C GLY A 533 -26.79 18.12 12.63
N ASP A 534 -25.58 18.56 12.28
CA ASP A 534 -24.86 19.57 13.07
C ASP A 534 -25.41 20.98 12.80
N ALA A 535 -26.20 21.48 13.76
CA ALA A 535 -26.77 22.80 13.71
C ALA A 535 -25.76 23.94 13.96
N SER A 536 -24.47 23.64 14.23
CA SER A 536 -23.41 24.64 14.36
C SER A 536 -23.25 25.51 13.10
N ILE A 537 -23.62 24.99 11.93
CA ILE A 537 -23.61 25.77 10.67
C ILE A 537 -24.52 27.00 10.71
N LEU A 538 -25.53 27.01 11.59
CA LEU A 538 -26.48 28.10 11.71
C LEU A 538 -25.92 29.25 12.51
N ALA A 539 -24.70 29.15 13.01
CA ALA A 539 -24.19 30.04 14.00
C ALA A 539 -23.43 31.23 13.36
N TRP A 540 -24.18 32.10 12.67
CA TRP A 540 -23.62 33.20 11.90
C TRP A 540 -24.43 34.50 12.06
N THR A 541 -23.86 35.63 11.63
CA THR A 541 -24.53 36.94 11.55
C THR A 541 -24.15 37.64 10.25
N GLY A 542 -25.08 38.33 9.59
CA GLY A 542 -24.80 39.04 8.34
C GLY A 542 -25.90 38.82 7.29
N ASP A 543 -25.49 38.80 6.03
CA ASP A 543 -26.40 38.68 4.88
C ASP A 543 -26.82 37.21 4.67
N SER A 544 -28.10 37.02 4.41
CA SER A 544 -28.71 35.72 4.12
C SER A 544 -28.41 35.23 2.69
N SER A 545 -28.23 33.92 2.54
CA SER A 545 -28.02 33.29 1.24
C SER A 545 -29.24 33.44 0.34
N ARG A 546 -28.99 33.61 -0.97
CA ARG A 546 -30.03 33.55 -2.01
C ARG A 546 -30.63 32.16 -2.17
N PHE A 547 -29.91 31.11 -1.75
CA PHE A 547 -30.39 29.74 -1.78
C PHE A 547 -31.47 29.50 -0.71
N ASN A 548 -31.22 29.93 0.52
CA ASN A 548 -32.18 29.89 1.62
C ASN A 548 -31.78 30.91 2.70
N SER A 549 -32.76 31.67 3.21
CA SER A 549 -32.51 32.79 4.13
C SER A 549 -31.95 32.37 5.50
N CYS A 550 -32.00 31.09 5.86
CA CYS A 550 -31.47 30.54 7.10
C CYS A 550 -29.96 30.28 7.07
N LEU A 551 -29.39 30.25 5.87
CA LEU A 551 -27.98 29.99 5.61
C LEU A 551 -27.26 31.30 5.25
N PRO A 552 -25.95 31.41 5.52
CA PRO A 552 -25.20 32.62 5.24
C PRO A 552 -24.92 32.79 3.74
N ALA A 553 -24.90 34.03 3.26
CA ALA A 553 -24.47 34.33 1.89
C ALA A 553 -22.96 34.08 1.67
N ARG A 554 -22.15 34.26 2.73
CA ARG A 554 -20.68 34.24 2.64
C ARG A 554 -20.06 33.45 3.76
N ILE A 555 -18.98 32.74 3.46
CA ILE A 555 -18.26 31.90 4.42
C ILE A 555 -17.50 32.72 5.48
N THR A 556 -17.16 33.97 5.18
CA THR A 556 -16.41 34.88 6.08
C THR A 556 -17.12 35.13 7.42
N VAL A 557 -18.42 34.84 7.51
CA VAL A 557 -19.19 34.95 8.76
C VAL A 557 -18.68 34.03 9.87
N PHE A 558 -18.02 32.93 9.51
CA PHE A 558 -17.49 31.93 10.46
C PHE A 558 -16.14 32.32 11.08
N ASN A 559 -15.58 33.50 10.73
CA ASN A 559 -14.31 34.00 11.29
C ASN A 559 -14.45 34.53 12.73
N ALA A 560 -15.57 34.31 13.41
CA ALA A 560 -15.76 34.76 14.79
C ALA A 560 -14.93 33.90 15.75
N ALA A 561 -14.17 34.54 16.65
CA ALA A 561 -13.31 33.85 17.62
C ALA A 561 -14.08 33.00 18.65
N THR A 562 -15.35 33.28 18.89
CA THR A 562 -16.21 32.51 19.79
C THR A 562 -16.91 31.39 19.03
N SER A 563 -16.51 30.14 19.32
CA SER A 563 -17.29 28.96 18.96
C SER A 563 -18.70 29.05 19.55
N HIS A 564 -19.68 28.55 18.83
CA HIS A 564 -21.07 28.50 19.27
C HIS A 564 -21.38 27.26 20.12
N LEU A 565 -20.46 26.30 20.14
CA LEU A 565 -20.49 25.17 21.04
C LEU A 565 -20.23 25.64 22.47
N PRO A 566 -20.92 25.05 23.48
CA PRO A 566 -20.55 25.29 24.86
C PRO A 566 -19.08 24.92 25.09
N PRO A 567 -18.34 25.62 25.97
CA PRO A 567 -16.96 25.29 26.27
C PRO A 567 -16.80 23.81 26.63
N SER A 568 -15.75 23.14 26.15
CA SER A 568 -15.44 21.78 26.60
C SER A 568 -15.29 21.76 28.12
N ILE A 569 -15.87 20.74 28.77
CA ILE A 569 -15.71 20.48 30.20
C ILE A 569 -14.84 19.22 30.29
N PRO A 570 -13.64 19.29 30.87
CA PRO A 570 -12.84 18.09 31.13
C PRO A 570 -13.63 17.05 31.92
N ASP A 571 -13.50 15.76 31.65
CA ASP A 571 -14.32 14.74 32.31
C ASP A 571 -14.22 14.79 33.84
N SER A 572 -13.02 15.05 34.39
CA SER A 572 -12.84 15.25 35.83
C SER A 572 -13.61 16.45 36.41
N GLU A 573 -13.88 17.48 35.61
CA GLU A 573 -14.74 18.60 35.99
C GLU A 573 -16.22 18.24 35.81
N MET A 574 -16.57 17.54 34.73
CA MET A 574 -17.92 17.04 34.49
C MET A 574 -18.38 16.13 35.63
N GLU A 575 -17.53 15.19 36.07
CA GLU A 575 -17.78 14.31 37.21
C GLU A 575 -18.01 15.09 38.50
N ARG A 576 -17.18 16.11 38.78
CA ARG A 576 -17.38 17.00 39.94
C ARG A 576 -18.72 17.70 39.91
N ILE A 577 -19.15 18.19 38.75
CA ILE A 577 -20.46 18.82 38.58
C ILE A 577 -21.58 17.80 38.80
N ILE A 578 -21.48 16.60 38.21
CA ILE A 578 -22.46 15.52 38.37
C ILE A 578 -22.60 15.11 39.84
N ILE A 579 -21.49 14.98 40.58
CA ILE A 579 -21.52 14.68 42.03
C ILE A 579 -22.31 15.74 42.78
N GLY A 580 -22.12 17.02 42.47
CA GLY A 580 -22.90 18.12 43.05
C GLY A 580 -24.39 18.06 42.71
N LEU A 581 -24.75 17.55 41.53
CA LEU A 581 -26.13 17.33 41.08
C LEU A 581 -26.79 16.07 41.67
N ARG A 582 -26.13 15.35 42.59
CA ARG A 582 -26.74 14.29 43.41
C ARG A 582 -27.41 14.81 44.69
N ALA A 583 -27.37 16.12 44.93
CA ALA A 583 -28.01 16.73 46.09
C ALA A 583 -29.55 16.59 46.05
N PRO A 584 -30.23 16.49 47.21
CA PRO A 584 -31.69 16.30 47.29
C PRO A 584 -32.52 17.44 46.66
N SER A 585 -31.92 18.62 46.45
CA SER A 585 -32.57 19.79 45.85
C SER A 585 -32.61 19.75 44.32
N PHE A 586 -32.00 18.75 43.68
CA PHE A 586 -32.00 18.60 42.22
C PHE A 586 -33.28 17.92 41.74
N ASP A 587 -34.03 18.57 40.86
CA ASP A 587 -35.22 18.00 40.22
C ASP A 587 -34.81 17.01 39.11
N LEU A 588 -34.50 15.79 39.53
CA LEU A 588 -34.08 14.71 38.65
C LEU A 588 -35.19 14.28 37.67
N ASP A 589 -36.45 14.31 38.09
CA ASP A 589 -37.58 13.88 37.28
C ASP A 589 -37.79 14.79 36.06
N THR A 590 -37.70 16.11 36.24
CA THR A 590 -37.73 17.06 35.11
C THR A 590 -36.50 16.91 34.21
N ALA A 591 -35.31 16.67 34.77
CA ALA A 591 -34.10 16.46 33.98
C ALA A 591 -34.18 15.19 33.12
N LEU A 592 -34.71 14.09 33.68
CA LEU A 592 -34.92 12.83 32.95
C LEU A 592 -35.94 13.00 31.82
N ARG A 593 -37.08 13.65 32.07
CA ARG A 593 -38.07 13.93 31.01
C ARG A 593 -37.50 14.80 29.89
N LEU A 594 -36.69 15.80 30.25
CA LEU A 594 -36.03 16.66 29.26
C LEU A 594 -35.05 15.85 28.42
N TYR A 595 -34.25 15.01 29.08
CA TYR A 595 -33.28 14.12 28.43
C TYR A 595 -33.95 13.15 27.46
N ASP A 596 -34.99 12.43 27.89
CA ASP A 596 -35.72 11.49 27.04
C ASP A 596 -36.35 12.22 25.85
N ARG A 597 -37.01 13.36 26.10
CA ARG A 597 -37.67 14.12 25.03
C ARG A 597 -36.70 14.63 23.97
N LEU A 598 -35.48 15.01 24.36
CA LEU A 598 -34.45 15.46 23.42
C LEU A 598 -33.86 14.28 22.63
N ASN A 599 -33.67 13.11 23.26
CA ASN A 599 -33.22 11.89 22.58
C ASN A 599 -34.26 11.31 21.61
N GLU A 600 -35.54 11.63 21.78
CA GLU A 600 -36.62 11.25 20.85
C GLU A 600 -36.72 12.18 19.63
N LEU A 601 -36.05 13.33 19.62
CA LEU A 601 -36.12 14.26 18.50
C LEU A 601 -35.37 13.72 17.28
N PRO A 602 -35.87 13.99 16.06
CA PRO A 602 -35.09 13.72 14.86
C PRO A 602 -33.85 14.61 14.85
N THR A 603 -32.82 14.26 14.07
CA THR A 603 -31.71 15.17 13.80
C THR A 603 -32.16 16.37 12.95
N PRO A 604 -31.50 17.53 13.05
CA PRO A 604 -31.71 18.63 12.13
C PRO A 604 -31.59 18.17 10.66
N ARG A 605 -32.53 18.59 9.82
CA ARG A 605 -32.58 18.17 8.41
C ARG A 605 -32.94 19.32 7.49
N PHE A 606 -32.32 19.35 6.32
CA PHE A 606 -32.69 20.25 5.23
C PHE A 606 -33.26 19.45 4.04
N ALA A 607 -34.52 19.66 3.69
CA ALA A 607 -35.18 18.97 2.59
C ALA A 607 -36.20 19.90 1.91
N GLU A 608 -36.29 19.84 0.57
CA GLU A 608 -37.27 20.62 -0.20
C GLU A 608 -37.23 22.15 0.08
N SER A 609 -36.02 22.69 0.29
CA SER A 609 -35.79 24.09 0.70
C SER A 609 -36.36 24.47 2.08
N ARG A 610 -36.67 23.47 2.91
CA ARG A 610 -37.16 23.64 4.28
C ARG A 610 -36.17 23.03 5.25
N MET A 611 -35.96 23.69 6.37
CA MET A 611 -35.13 23.19 7.46
C MET A 611 -36.01 22.79 8.63
N THR A 612 -35.97 21.51 9.00
CA THR A 612 -36.55 21.03 10.24
C THR A 612 -35.48 21.08 11.32
N LEU A 613 -35.69 21.91 12.32
CA LEU A 613 -34.72 22.21 13.38
C LEU A 613 -35.33 21.88 14.76
N PRO A 614 -35.00 20.71 15.33
CA PRO A 614 -35.24 20.45 16.73
C PRO A 614 -34.43 21.43 17.59
N CYS A 615 -35.05 21.94 18.65
CA CYS A 615 -34.48 23.01 19.46
C CYS A 615 -35.15 23.11 20.83
N ILE A 616 -34.53 23.90 21.70
CA ILE A 616 -35.12 24.38 22.95
C ILE A 616 -35.38 25.87 22.81
N THR A 617 -36.62 26.30 23.01
CA THR A 617 -37.01 27.70 22.88
C THR A 617 -37.24 28.36 24.23
N PHE A 618 -36.66 29.54 24.43
CA PHE A 618 -36.85 30.35 25.63
C PHE A 618 -37.51 31.67 25.24
N GLN A 619 -38.76 31.82 25.63
CA GLN A 619 -39.46 33.09 25.44
C GLN A 619 -38.89 34.14 26.39
N ILE A 620 -38.59 35.30 25.82
CA ILE A 620 -38.20 36.48 26.59
C ILE A 620 -39.42 37.40 26.66
N PRO A 621 -39.98 37.63 27.87
CA PRO A 621 -41.14 38.49 28.04
C PRO A 621 -40.86 39.91 27.52
N PRO A 622 -41.89 40.61 27.02
CA PRO A 622 -41.76 42.01 26.63
C PRO A 622 -41.17 42.87 27.75
N PHE A 623 -40.29 43.81 27.40
CA PHE A 623 -39.69 44.78 28.33
C PHE A 623 -38.77 44.19 29.42
N SER A 624 -38.42 42.90 29.34
CA SER A 624 -37.50 42.24 30.29
C SER A 624 -36.01 42.43 29.96
N VAL A 625 -35.70 43.12 28.85
CA VAL A 625 -34.33 43.29 28.33
C VAL A 625 -33.72 44.59 28.83
N HIS A 626 -32.71 44.48 29.71
CA HIS A 626 -32.01 45.63 30.27
C HIS A 626 -30.55 45.67 29.81
N ARG A 627 -30.13 46.80 29.21
CA ARG A 627 -28.72 46.98 28.83
C ARG A 627 -27.86 47.12 30.08
N THR A 628 -26.77 46.37 30.13
CA THR A 628 -25.79 46.41 31.22
C THR A 628 -24.53 47.15 30.76
N GLY A 629 -24.25 48.30 31.37
CA GLY A 629 -23.03 49.08 31.11
C GLY A 629 -22.89 49.63 29.68
N SER A 630 -21.64 49.84 29.25
CA SER A 630 -21.29 50.43 27.95
C SER A 630 -21.29 49.42 26.77
N GLY A 631 -21.44 48.12 27.05
CA GLY A 631 -21.43 47.05 26.04
C GLY A 631 -22.80 46.77 25.40
N ARG A 632 -22.83 45.82 24.45
CA ARG A 632 -24.05 45.19 23.90
C ARG A 632 -24.39 43.91 24.66
N VAL A 633 -24.46 44.06 25.98
CA VAL A 633 -24.75 42.99 26.94
C VAL A 633 -26.08 43.33 27.60
N TYR A 634 -27.01 42.38 27.58
CA TYR A 634 -28.36 42.56 28.07
C TYR A 634 -28.68 41.51 29.12
N ARG A 635 -29.49 41.84 30.11
CA ARG A 635 -30.11 40.85 31.01
C ARG A 635 -31.56 40.67 30.63
N ALA A 636 -32.01 39.43 30.51
CA ALA A 636 -33.37 39.06 30.19
C ALA A 636 -33.85 37.96 31.13
N ASP A 637 -35.11 38.03 31.55
CA ASP A 637 -35.73 36.93 32.28
C ASP A 637 -36.19 35.87 31.26
N THR A 638 -35.83 34.61 31.48
CA THR A 638 -36.21 33.50 30.61
C THR A 638 -36.95 32.47 31.41
N ILE A 639 -38.08 32.02 30.88
CA ILE A 639 -38.80 30.90 31.47
C ILE A 639 -38.17 29.63 30.84
N PRO A 640 -37.40 28.82 31.60
CA PRO A 640 -37.39 28.66 33.06
C PRO A 640 -36.04 28.97 33.77
N PHE A 641 -35.01 29.45 33.06
CA PHE A 641 -33.67 29.67 33.65
C PHE A 641 -33.56 30.93 34.52
N GLY A 642 -34.60 31.75 34.58
CA GLY A 642 -34.56 33.04 35.25
C GLY A 642 -33.71 34.06 34.46
N MET A 643 -32.98 34.91 35.19
CA MET A 643 -32.21 36.01 34.60
C MET A 643 -30.96 35.49 33.87
N VAL A 644 -30.94 35.61 32.54
CA VAL A 644 -29.80 35.26 31.67
C VAL A 644 -29.12 36.52 31.12
N GLU A 645 -27.82 36.42 30.86
CA GLU A 645 -27.05 37.45 30.17
C GLU A 645 -26.95 37.12 28.68
N ILE A 646 -27.41 38.02 27.81
CA ILE A 646 -27.38 37.90 26.37
C ILE A 646 -26.36 38.87 25.81
N ARG A 647 -25.38 38.36 25.08
CA ARG A 647 -24.40 39.17 24.34
C ARG A 647 -24.74 39.13 22.85
N THR A 648 -24.98 40.29 22.25
CA THR A 648 -25.37 40.38 20.84
C THR A 648 -24.53 41.40 20.09
N ARG A 649 -24.37 41.19 18.77
CA ARG A 649 -23.79 42.23 17.91
C ARG A 649 -24.79 43.31 17.56
N GLN A 650 -26.10 43.05 17.56
CA GLN A 650 -27.12 44.06 17.25
C GLN A 650 -27.71 44.65 18.52
N ASP A 651 -28.11 45.93 18.50
CA ASP A 651 -28.87 46.51 19.60
C ASP A 651 -30.31 45.98 19.61
N ILE A 652 -30.65 45.28 20.70
CA ILE A 652 -31.97 44.65 20.90
C ILE A 652 -32.86 45.43 21.87
N SER A 653 -32.42 46.59 22.38
CA SER A 653 -33.14 47.38 23.40
C SER A 653 -34.54 47.84 22.97
N ARG A 654 -34.79 47.97 21.67
CA ARG A 654 -36.08 48.43 21.11
C ARG A 654 -37.02 47.29 20.71
N MET A 655 -36.60 46.03 20.87
CA MET A 655 -37.39 44.88 20.45
C MET A 655 -38.38 44.47 21.55
N LYS A 656 -39.66 44.33 21.19
CA LYS A 656 -40.74 44.11 22.16
C LYS A 656 -40.99 42.64 22.51
N SER A 657 -40.61 41.71 21.65
CA SER A 657 -40.77 40.27 21.87
C SER A 657 -39.60 39.55 21.22
N LEU A 658 -38.98 38.68 22.00
CA LEU A 658 -37.81 37.91 21.61
C LEU A 658 -38.00 36.45 22.00
N CYS A 659 -37.47 35.57 21.17
CA CYS A 659 -37.39 34.14 21.43
C CYS A 659 -35.94 33.71 21.22
N LEU A 660 -35.31 33.15 22.25
CA LEU A 660 -34.05 32.44 22.11
C LEU A 660 -34.35 31.02 21.66
N VAL A 661 -33.68 30.57 20.62
CA VAL A 661 -33.78 29.22 20.08
C VAL A 661 -32.40 28.62 20.17
N HIS A 662 -32.23 27.65 21.06
CA HIS A 662 -31.02 26.86 21.14
C HIS A 662 -31.21 25.59 20.30
N PRO A 663 -30.56 25.45 19.14
CA PRO A 663 -30.64 24.23 18.35
C PRO A 663 -30.26 23.01 19.17
N TRP A 664 -30.92 21.88 18.90
CA TRP A 664 -30.44 20.60 19.40
C TRP A 664 -29.07 20.30 18.80
N LEU A 665 -28.14 19.89 19.66
CA LEU A 665 -26.78 19.49 19.30
C LEU A 665 -26.50 18.20 20.06
N ASP A 666 -26.15 17.12 19.36
CA ASP A 666 -25.86 15.82 19.98
C ASP A 666 -24.70 15.92 21.01
N ALA A 667 -23.82 16.91 20.82
CA ALA A 667 -22.75 17.30 21.74
C ALA A 667 -23.20 17.73 23.16
N LEU A 668 -24.50 17.94 23.39
CA LEU A 668 -25.06 18.27 24.71
C LEU A 668 -25.23 17.03 25.61
N VAL A 669 -25.24 15.83 25.03
CA VAL A 669 -25.50 14.56 25.73
C VAL A 669 -24.31 13.60 25.67
N GLU A 670 -23.57 13.55 24.56
CA GLU A 670 -22.48 12.58 24.38
C GLU A 670 -21.07 13.13 24.76
N PRO A 671 -20.17 12.27 25.31
CA PRO A 671 -18.77 12.63 25.56
C PRO A 671 -18.04 13.01 24.27
N GLU A 672 -16.96 13.78 24.39
CA GLU A 672 -16.20 14.28 23.23
C GLU A 672 -15.48 13.15 22.47
N ASP A 673 -15.07 12.09 23.17
CA ASP A 673 -14.26 10.98 22.62
C ASP A 673 -15.07 9.91 21.87
N GLU A 674 -16.38 9.80 22.10
CA GLU A 674 -17.27 8.85 21.40
C GLU A 674 -17.82 9.40 20.07
N ARG A 675 -17.49 10.66 19.72
CA ARG A 675 -17.94 11.34 18.49
C ARG A 675 -17.29 10.81 17.20
N GLY A 676 -16.42 9.82 17.33
CA GLY A 676 -15.82 9.06 16.23
C GLY A 676 -16.56 7.74 15.97
N GLY A 677 -17.88 7.78 15.83
CA GLY A 677 -18.68 6.57 15.58
C GLY A 677 -18.49 6.02 14.17
N ALA A 678 -17.94 4.81 14.09
CA ALA A 678 -18.09 3.80 13.03
C ALA A 678 -17.94 4.27 11.57
N PHE A 679 -16.71 4.20 11.05
CA PHE A 679 -16.51 4.06 9.61
C PHE A 679 -16.62 2.59 9.25
N VAL A 680 -17.73 2.20 8.61
CA VAL A 680 -17.67 1.15 7.60
C VAL A 680 -17.07 1.82 6.37
N GLU A 681 -15.91 1.35 5.91
CA GLU A 681 -15.49 1.60 4.53
C GLU A 681 -16.56 0.98 3.61
N GLU A 682 -17.61 1.72 3.28
CA GLU A 682 -18.40 1.39 2.10
C GLU A 682 -17.51 1.71 0.89
N ASP A 683 -16.85 0.67 0.38
CA ASP A 683 -16.24 0.65 -0.94
C ASP A 683 -17.28 1.12 -1.97
N VAL A 684 -17.15 2.38 -2.41
CA VAL A 684 -18.01 2.95 -3.45
C VAL A 684 -17.59 2.37 -4.80
N VAL A 685 -18.26 1.29 -5.21
CA VAL A 685 -18.39 0.89 -6.61
C VAL A 685 -19.28 1.94 -7.31
N PRO A 686 -18.84 2.60 -8.39
CA PRO A 686 -19.69 3.53 -9.13
C PRO A 686 -20.84 2.78 -9.83
N PRO A 687 -22.01 3.41 -10.05
CA PRO A 687 -23.13 2.75 -10.71
C PRO A 687 -22.75 2.41 -12.16
N ALA A 688 -22.83 1.11 -12.48
CA ALA A 688 -22.62 0.60 -13.83
C ALA A 688 -23.62 1.21 -14.81
N SER A 689 -23.12 1.66 -15.96
CA SER A 689 -23.93 1.93 -17.15
C SER A 689 -24.42 0.60 -17.73
N PRO A 690 -25.59 0.53 -18.40
CA PRO A 690 -26.15 -0.73 -18.83
C PRO A 690 -25.58 -1.23 -20.17
N THR A 691 -25.48 -2.57 -20.28
CA THR A 691 -25.34 -3.42 -21.49
C THR A 691 -23.98 -3.42 -22.20
N SER A 692 -23.39 -4.54 -22.64
CA SER A 692 -23.83 -5.94 -22.79
C SER A 692 -22.61 -6.87 -22.98
N ASP A 693 -22.84 -8.15 -22.64
CA ASP A 693 -22.24 -9.40 -23.14
C ASP A 693 -20.85 -9.88 -22.64
N ASP A 694 -20.98 -11.02 -21.93
CA ASP A 694 -20.13 -12.21 -21.85
C ASP A 694 -18.66 -12.08 -21.43
N GLU A 695 -18.36 -12.39 -20.16
CA GLU A 695 -17.15 -13.13 -19.78
C GLU A 695 -17.34 -13.83 -18.40
N GLU A 696 -16.85 -15.06 -18.33
CA GLU A 696 -17.18 -16.10 -17.35
C GLU A 696 -16.79 -15.78 -15.90
N THR A 697 -17.72 -16.07 -15.00
CA THR A 697 -17.57 -16.04 -13.54
C THR A 697 -16.53 -17.06 -13.05
N PHE A 698 -15.44 -16.56 -12.47
CA PHE A 698 -14.69 -17.25 -11.41
C PHE A 698 -15.05 -16.58 -10.09
N ASP A 699 -16.06 -17.13 -9.41
CA ASP A 699 -16.20 -16.99 -7.97
C ASP A 699 -15.15 -17.91 -7.33
N ASP A 700 -14.36 -17.37 -6.40
CA ASP A 700 -13.98 -18.12 -5.20
C ASP A 700 -13.49 -17.16 -4.10
N GLU A 701 -14.02 -17.44 -2.91
CA GLU A 701 -13.74 -16.86 -1.60
C GLU A 701 -12.23 -16.75 -1.34
N ILE A 702 -11.75 -15.54 -1.03
CA ILE A 702 -10.57 -15.38 -0.17
C ILE A 702 -10.95 -14.36 0.91
N ASP A 703 -10.96 -14.87 2.14
CA ASP A 703 -11.28 -14.20 3.39
C ASP A 703 -10.53 -12.87 3.56
N TYR A 704 -11.28 -11.88 4.05
CA TYR A 704 -10.80 -10.54 4.34
C TYR A 704 -10.28 -10.49 5.79
N GLU A 705 -8.97 -10.46 5.97
CA GLU A 705 -8.36 -9.80 7.13
C GLU A 705 -7.55 -8.60 6.63
N GLU A 706 -8.02 -7.40 7.02
CA GLU A 706 -7.25 -6.16 6.93
C GLU A 706 -5.99 -6.29 7.79
N ILE A 707 -4.86 -6.55 7.13
CA ILE A 707 -3.55 -6.30 7.72
C ILE A 707 -3.28 -4.80 7.55
N ASP A 708 -3.57 -4.05 8.60
CA ASP A 708 -3.11 -2.69 8.81
C ASP A 708 -1.56 -2.63 8.80
N ASP A 709 -1.06 -1.51 8.28
CA ASP A 709 0.34 -1.07 8.30
C ASP A 709 0.86 -1.01 9.75
N ASP A 710 1.99 -1.66 10.04
CA ASP A 710 3.14 -0.90 10.57
C ASP A 710 4.48 -1.67 10.50
N SER A 711 5.53 -0.96 10.08
CA SER A 711 6.86 -1.08 10.69
C SER A 711 7.78 0.04 10.19
N SER A 712 7.70 1.19 10.86
CA SER A 712 8.90 1.87 11.30
C SER A 712 8.91 1.93 12.83
N SER A 713 10.02 1.49 13.41
CA SER A 713 10.21 1.13 14.81
C SER A 713 9.99 2.26 15.83
N PHE A 714 9.14 2.01 16.82
CA PHE A 714 9.37 2.44 18.21
C PHE A 714 8.95 1.32 19.16
N ALA A 715 9.79 1.03 20.16
CA ALA A 715 9.64 -0.09 21.08
C ALA A 715 8.50 0.15 22.09
N GLU A 716 7.60 -0.83 22.25
CA GLU A 716 6.71 -0.98 23.41
C GLU A 716 7.22 -2.09 24.35
N PRO A 717 7.15 -1.91 25.69
CA PRO A 717 7.39 -2.99 26.65
C PRO A 717 6.15 -3.87 26.83
N GLU A 718 6.40 -5.17 26.99
CA GLU A 718 5.43 -6.26 27.16
C GLU A 718 4.28 -5.95 28.13
N LEU A 719 3.04 -6.01 27.63
CA LEU A 719 1.85 -6.15 28.47
C LEU A 719 1.29 -7.58 28.36
N ALA A 720 1.33 -8.28 29.50
CA ALA A 720 0.58 -9.50 29.72
C ALA A 720 -0.92 -9.24 29.48
N SER A 721 -1.57 -10.23 28.89
CA SER A 721 -3.01 -10.32 28.60
C SER A 721 -3.90 -9.77 29.73
N LEU A 722 -4.32 -8.52 29.56
CA LEU A 722 -5.51 -7.96 30.19
C LEU A 722 -6.38 -7.45 29.04
N SER A 723 -7.48 -8.17 28.81
CA SER A 723 -8.56 -7.73 27.93
C SER A 723 -9.13 -6.40 28.46
N ILE A 724 -8.67 -5.27 27.92
CA ILE A 724 -9.33 -3.99 28.10
C ILE A 724 -10.33 -3.85 26.96
N SER A 725 -11.56 -4.26 27.24
CA SER A 725 -12.75 -3.87 26.49
C SER A 725 -12.85 -2.34 26.49
N THR A 726 -12.61 -1.67 25.36
CA THR A 726 -13.01 -0.27 25.14
C THR A 726 -14.45 -0.17 24.64
N HIS A 727 -15.35 -1.01 25.16
CA HIS A 727 -16.74 -0.62 25.29
C HIS A 727 -16.87 0.12 26.61
N THR A 728 -16.78 1.45 26.57
CA THR A 728 -17.41 2.28 27.60
C THR A 728 -18.89 1.91 27.61
N ALA A 729 -19.39 1.46 28.77
CA ALA A 729 -20.80 1.12 28.92
C ALA A 729 -21.67 2.35 28.53
N PRO A 730 -22.83 2.15 27.87
CA PRO A 730 -23.71 3.26 27.55
C PRO A 730 -23.98 4.07 28.81
N ILE A 731 -23.80 5.40 28.72
CA ILE A 731 -24.01 6.30 29.85
C ILE A 731 -25.40 6.03 30.42
N ASP A 732 -25.47 5.71 31.71
CA ASP A 732 -26.75 5.46 32.34
C ASP A 732 -27.65 6.71 32.24
N ARG A 733 -28.96 6.48 32.07
CA ARG A 733 -29.95 7.53 31.81
C ARG A 733 -29.89 8.67 32.83
N GLU A 734 -29.59 8.39 34.08
CA GLU A 734 -29.50 9.38 35.15
C GLU A 734 -28.26 10.26 35.02
N THR A 735 -27.12 9.65 34.71
CA THR A 735 -25.87 10.37 34.39
C THR A 735 -26.01 11.20 33.13
N GLY A 736 -26.66 10.70 32.08
CA GLY A 736 -26.96 11.45 30.86
C GLY A 736 -27.80 12.70 31.13
N ALA A 737 -28.88 12.58 31.90
CA ALA A 737 -29.71 13.71 32.29
C ALA A 737 -28.95 14.77 33.11
N ARG A 738 -28.03 14.35 34.00
CA ARG A 738 -27.18 15.29 34.75
C ARG A 738 -26.14 15.98 33.87
N ARG A 739 -25.52 15.26 32.93
CA ARG A 739 -24.60 15.84 31.93
C ARG A 739 -25.31 16.91 31.10
N LEU A 740 -26.52 16.62 30.63
CA LEU A 740 -27.35 17.59 29.91
C LEU A 740 -27.59 18.87 30.72
N VAL A 741 -27.99 18.76 32.00
CA VAL A 741 -28.18 19.93 32.86
C VAL A 741 -26.87 20.69 33.09
N ALA A 742 -25.76 19.98 33.27
CA ALA A 742 -24.45 20.61 33.39
C ALA A 742 -24.09 21.43 32.14
N ARG A 743 -24.32 20.88 30.94
CA ARG A 743 -24.10 21.55 29.66
C ARG A 743 -25.03 22.76 29.45
N LEU A 744 -26.31 22.65 29.80
CA LEU A 744 -27.27 23.76 29.70
C LEU A 744 -26.96 24.92 30.65
N ARG A 745 -26.14 24.70 31.69
CA ARG A 745 -25.64 25.76 32.59
C ARG A 745 -24.39 26.47 32.07
N GLN A 746 -23.79 25.99 30.99
CA GLN A 746 -22.68 26.67 30.35
C GLN A 746 -23.16 27.81 29.44
N PRO A 747 -22.31 28.81 29.14
CA PRO A 747 -22.57 29.74 28.06
C PRO A 747 -22.74 28.98 26.73
N PHE A 748 -23.81 29.23 25.99
CA PHE A 748 -24.07 28.59 24.70
C PHE A 748 -24.48 29.60 23.62
N GLY A 749 -24.27 29.23 22.36
CA GLY A 749 -24.81 29.95 21.22
C GLY A 749 -26.31 29.67 21.01
N ALA A 750 -27.09 30.73 20.77
CA ALA A 750 -28.50 30.61 20.44
C ALA A 750 -28.87 31.52 19.27
N LEU A 751 -29.86 31.10 18.49
CA LEU A 751 -30.53 31.92 17.50
C LEU A 751 -31.51 32.84 18.24
N LEU A 752 -31.52 34.12 17.87
CA LEU A 752 -32.43 35.09 18.47
C LEU A 752 -33.46 35.51 17.41
N PHE A 753 -34.74 35.27 17.69
CA PHE A 753 -35.85 35.58 16.80
C PHE A 753 -36.75 36.67 17.37
N THR A 754 -37.29 37.52 16.50
CA THR A 754 -38.30 38.53 16.84
C THR A 754 -39.47 38.47 15.85
N PRO A 755 -40.74 38.60 16.28
CA PRO A 755 -41.87 38.60 15.35
C PRO A 755 -41.82 39.80 14.39
N ALA A 756 -41.98 39.55 13.09
CA ALA A 756 -41.89 40.60 12.06
C ALA A 756 -43.26 41.24 11.72
N SER A 757 -44.35 40.48 11.79
CA SER A 757 -45.72 40.96 11.54
C SER A 757 -46.76 39.98 12.08
N MET A 758 -47.72 40.46 12.89
CA MET A 758 -48.88 39.69 13.36
C MET A 758 -50.08 39.71 12.38
N ARG A 759 -49.93 40.25 11.16
CA ARG A 759 -51.09 40.54 10.29
C ARG A 759 -51.69 39.33 9.55
N ARG A 760 -51.12 38.13 9.65
CA ARG A 760 -51.68 36.89 9.07
C ARG A 760 -51.55 35.74 10.07
N ARG A 761 -52.38 34.69 9.91
CA ARG A 761 -52.35 33.43 10.69
C ARG A 761 -51.00 32.67 10.63
N THR A 762 -49.99 33.20 9.96
CA THR A 762 -48.60 32.73 9.90
C THR A 762 -47.71 33.70 10.69
N MET A 763 -47.01 33.21 11.71
CA MET A 763 -46.02 34.02 12.43
C MET A 763 -44.71 34.07 11.63
N ASP A 764 -44.46 35.17 10.93
CA ASP A 764 -43.17 35.41 10.31
C ASP A 764 -42.21 35.99 11.35
N TYR A 765 -41.01 35.40 11.46
CA TYR A 765 -39.98 35.86 12.38
C TYR A 765 -38.84 36.53 11.61
N LYS A 766 -38.12 37.41 12.28
CA LYS A 766 -36.84 37.92 11.81
C LYS A 766 -35.76 37.36 12.71
N ARG A 767 -34.73 36.74 12.13
CA ARG A 767 -33.50 36.43 12.85
C ARG A 767 -32.76 37.73 13.15
N VAL A 768 -32.53 38.00 14.43
CA VAL A 768 -31.76 39.16 14.86
C VAL A 768 -30.33 39.00 14.34
N ALA A 769 -29.76 40.09 13.83
CA ALA A 769 -28.48 40.15 13.13
C ALA A 769 -28.43 39.39 11.78
N ALA A 770 -29.59 39.05 11.21
CA ALA A 770 -29.75 38.73 9.79
C ALA A 770 -30.55 39.83 9.08
N ASP A 771 -30.29 40.03 7.79
CA ASP A 771 -30.95 41.06 6.98
C ASP A 771 -32.38 40.68 6.60
N SER A 772 -32.63 39.39 6.37
CA SER A 772 -33.85 38.82 5.81
C SER A 772 -34.85 38.29 6.86
N LEU A 773 -36.13 38.23 6.47
CA LEU A 773 -37.18 37.55 7.24
C LEU A 773 -37.09 36.05 7.03
N ILE A 774 -37.42 35.28 8.05
CA ILE A 774 -37.48 33.82 8.02
C ILE A 774 -38.87 33.41 8.50
N THR A 775 -39.57 32.60 7.72
CA THR A 775 -40.87 32.08 8.16
C THR A 775 -40.62 30.83 9.01
N VAL A 776 -41.01 30.89 10.29
CA VAL A 776 -40.85 29.77 11.22
C VAL A 776 -42.23 29.27 11.63
N ARG A 777 -42.46 27.96 11.52
CA ARG A 777 -43.66 27.29 12.04
C ARG A 777 -43.25 26.32 13.14
N PHE A 778 -43.91 26.43 14.29
CA PHE A 778 -43.80 25.43 15.34
C PHE A 778 -44.72 24.25 14.98
N GLN A 779 -44.20 23.02 15.02
CA GLN A 779 -45.03 21.84 14.77
C GLN A 779 -46.05 21.60 15.88
N ASP A 780 -45.75 22.02 17.13
CA ASP A 780 -46.60 21.81 18.30
C ASP A 780 -47.06 23.11 18.99
N ASN A 781 -48.35 23.20 19.29
CA ASN A 781 -48.96 24.29 20.10
C ASN A 781 -49.11 23.84 21.57
N VAL A 782 -48.00 23.69 22.29
CA VAL A 782 -47.99 23.33 23.73
C VAL A 782 -47.82 24.58 24.61
N SER A 783 -48.44 24.59 25.79
CA SER A 783 -48.28 25.61 26.83
C SER A 783 -46.84 25.61 27.38
N LEU A 784 -46.20 26.78 27.47
CA LEU A 784 -44.78 26.95 27.84
C LEU A 784 -44.54 26.99 29.37
N ALA A 785 -45.12 26.03 30.11
CA ALA A 785 -45.10 26.08 31.57
C ALA A 785 -43.81 25.52 32.21
N ASN A 786 -43.17 24.53 31.57
CA ASN A 786 -41.93 23.89 32.06
C ASN A 786 -40.86 23.79 30.94
N ILE A 787 -39.59 23.59 31.30
CA ILE A 787 -38.47 23.43 30.35
C ILE A 787 -38.69 22.29 29.36
N VAL A 788 -39.40 21.23 29.77
CA VAL A 788 -39.74 20.11 28.89
C VAL A 788 -40.68 20.56 27.77
N ASP A 789 -41.56 21.54 28.01
CA ASP A 789 -42.48 22.11 27.00
C ASP A 789 -41.82 23.13 26.07
N ASN A 790 -40.59 23.53 26.39
CA ASN A 790 -39.76 24.40 25.56
C ASN A 790 -39.04 23.63 24.46
N VAL A 791 -38.98 22.30 24.54
CA VAL A 791 -38.44 21.44 23.48
C VAL A 791 -39.42 21.39 22.32
N ARG A 792 -38.97 21.82 21.13
CA ARG A 792 -39.82 22.01 19.95
C ARG A 792 -39.09 21.65 18.67
N ILE A 793 -39.87 21.32 17.64
CA ILE A 793 -39.41 21.24 16.26
C ILE A 793 -39.88 22.48 15.51
N LEU A 794 -38.92 23.18 14.90
CA LEU A 794 -39.16 24.32 14.03
C LEU A 794 -39.07 23.88 12.58
N ASP A 795 -40.13 24.15 11.81
CA ASP A 795 -40.04 24.17 10.36
C ASP A 795 -39.71 25.58 9.91
N VAL A 796 -38.55 25.71 9.30
CA VAL A 796 -38.03 26.97 8.79
C VAL A 796 -38.14 26.95 7.27
N LEU A 797 -38.95 27.87 6.74
CA LEU A 797 -39.34 27.95 5.33
C LEU A 797 -38.57 29.03 4.58
#